data_AF-A0A8E2E7F4-F1
#
_entry.id   AF-A0A8E2E7F4-F1
#
_cell.length_a   1.000
_cell.length_b   1.000
_cell.length_c   1.000
_cell.angle_alpha   90.00
_cell.angle_beta   90.00
_cell.angle_gamma   90.00
#
_symmetry.space_group_name_H-M   'P 1'
#
loop_
_entity.id
_entity.type
_entity.pdbx_description
1 polymer ?
#
loop_
_entity_poly.entity_id
_entity_poly.type
_entity_poly.pdbx_seq_one_letter_code
_entity_poly.pdbx_strand_id
1 'polypeptide(L)'
;MGRPLLLRLRASRSPLQLRCPEPCVQAAWLQKVRRSSTLPQPSIASLLAPSPASAHLRTTPSVGETITVNGFVRTVRKQKRIAFAAVGDGSSLESLQVVLNPEQADGLSTGIAVAITGQWKESPSGKEQTYELQAEQIRILGQNDATTYPLQKKYHTTEFLRTLPHLRPRLPFNSLILRLRSQVISQITNFFARQDFVQTHPPIITSSDCEGAGEVFTISTNPISSGVDKQSSLSRRDDQFFQSPKYLTVSTQLHLEALAQSVGKVWTLSPTFRAEKSDTPRHLSEFYMLEAEVAFVEKLDQIMDLVENMLREVARSLKASRVGQELLHARGSGWDEESSESSVTQEILAKRWQGFIDGPWRRITYTEAIKILTAAMVQRKVIFEFTPCFESGLQAEHEKFLAENVGLGGPVFITDYPRRLKPFYMAPSIESLENTNAGATVACFDLLVPEVCELAGGSMREHRLRELLESMDDRGLKRPVANHLDDQISDWPLQWYLDLRRYGSVPHGGFGLGFDRLLGYLSGVSNIREIVAKPRSKSPRIHPSTYKQLLHCLTNTTLAARILWGEVDFMATHERTAVEEVEHDYESLPPNFSLSANMLAGAFAGIAEHSVMYPIDLLKTRMQVVNPSPTAVYTGISNAMITISRVEGFRTLWRGLSSVVLGAGPAHAVYFASYEAVKHAMGGNDGGKHEHHPLAAAVSGASATIASDALMNPFDVIKQRMQLHGSVYKSLGHCAKTVFRTEGFTAFYVSYPTTLCMTVPFTALQFMAYESISKTMNPTGRYDPYTHCTAGGLAGGFAAGFTTPLDVIKTLLQTRGSATEPELRNVSGLWQAATIIKRRDGYGGFFRGLKPRIITTMPSTAICWSAYEMAKAFFIARNEAR
;
A
#
# COMPACT_ATOMS: atom_id res chain seq x y z
N MET A 1 52.97 52.71 -9.28
CA MET A 1 53.27 52.41 -7.86
C MET A 1 52.14 51.51 -7.36
N GLY A 2 52.27 50.32 -6.78
CA GLY A 2 53.33 49.38 -6.45
C GLY A 2 52.64 48.02 -6.19
N ARG A 3 53.41 46.93 -6.28
CA ARG A 3 53.05 45.50 -6.43
C ARG A 3 52.16 44.85 -5.36
N PRO A 4 51.54 43.67 -5.65
CA PRO A 4 50.88 42.81 -4.67
C PRO A 4 51.88 41.91 -3.91
N LEU A 5 51.56 41.58 -2.65
CA LEU A 5 52.40 40.79 -1.74
C LEU A 5 51.85 39.36 -1.60
N LEU A 6 52.70 38.39 -1.95
CA LEU A 6 52.53 36.95 -1.82
C LEU A 6 53.56 36.45 -0.78
N LEU A 7 53.14 35.69 0.24
CA LEU A 7 54.00 34.86 1.11
C LEU A 7 53.14 33.73 1.70
N ARG A 8 53.21 32.49 1.19
CA ARG A 8 54.12 31.37 1.56
C ARG A 8 54.01 30.92 3.04
N LEU A 9 53.47 29.72 3.24
CA LEU A 9 53.77 28.87 4.39
C LEU A 9 54.31 27.51 3.91
N ARG A 10 55.48 27.14 4.45
CA ARG A 10 56.27 25.92 4.21
C ARG A 10 55.75 24.77 5.09
N ALA A 11 55.75 23.55 4.56
CA ALA A 11 55.67 22.32 5.35
C ALA A 11 57.04 21.59 5.34
N SER A 12 57.53 21.24 6.53
CA SER A 12 58.80 20.55 6.78
C SER A 12 58.64 19.03 6.84
N ARG A 13 59.59 18.29 6.24
CA ARG A 13 59.81 16.83 6.36
C ARG A 13 60.62 16.55 7.65
N SER A 14 60.38 15.53 8.47
CA SER A 14 60.81 14.10 8.36
C SER A 14 60.97 13.53 9.82
N PRO A 15 61.41 12.27 10.06
CA PRO A 15 60.61 11.04 10.16
C PRO A 15 60.82 10.26 11.50
N LEU A 16 59.98 9.28 11.85
CA LEU A 16 60.33 8.24 12.81
C LEU A 16 59.70 6.89 12.44
N GLN A 17 60.54 5.85 12.52
CA GLN A 17 60.39 4.48 12.04
C GLN A 17 59.47 3.62 12.91
N LEU A 18 58.74 2.69 12.32
CA LEU A 18 58.28 1.46 12.98
C LEU A 18 58.66 0.26 12.10
N ARG A 19 59.36 -0.70 12.71
CA ARG A 19 59.95 -1.91 12.12
C ARG A 19 58.89 -2.97 11.83
N CYS A 20 58.99 -3.62 10.67
CA CYS A 20 58.41 -4.94 10.39
C CYS A 20 59.46 -6.04 10.64
N PRO A 21 59.09 -7.28 11.04
CA PRO A 21 59.96 -8.44 10.95
C PRO A 21 59.96 -9.05 9.53
N GLU A 22 61.06 -9.74 9.24
CA GLU A 22 61.63 -10.14 7.94
C GLU A 22 60.92 -11.26 7.14
N PRO A 23 61.35 -11.49 5.86
CA PRO A 23 60.61 -12.21 4.83
C PRO A 23 61.07 -13.67 4.68
N CYS A 24 60.20 -14.56 4.19
CA CYS A 24 60.68 -15.78 3.55
C CYS A 24 59.72 -16.32 2.48
N VAL A 25 60.35 -16.60 1.33
CA VAL A 25 60.00 -17.58 0.29
C VAL A 25 59.06 -17.16 -0.85
N GLN A 26 59.69 -17.15 -2.03
CA GLN A 26 59.17 -17.41 -3.39
C GLN A 26 58.66 -16.24 -4.24
N ALA A 27 59.67 -15.49 -4.73
CA ALA A 27 59.69 -14.97 -6.09
C ALA A 27 59.54 -16.12 -7.12
N ALA A 28 58.34 -16.30 -7.68
CA ALA A 28 58.10 -17.13 -8.87
C ALA A 28 56.83 -16.74 -9.68
N TRP A 29 56.28 -15.52 -9.50
CA TRP A 29 54.98 -15.15 -10.11
C TRP A 29 55.01 -13.97 -11.10
N LEU A 30 56.20 -13.51 -11.53
CA LEU A 30 56.34 -12.33 -12.41
C LEU A 30 56.59 -12.63 -13.90
N GLN A 31 56.21 -13.81 -14.39
CA GLN A 31 56.26 -14.11 -15.83
C GLN A 31 55.02 -14.86 -16.33
N LYS A 32 53.84 -14.20 -16.32
CA LYS A 32 52.74 -14.47 -17.28
C LYS A 32 51.57 -13.48 -17.18
N VAL A 33 51.83 -12.18 -17.01
CA VAL A 33 50.78 -11.17 -17.26
C VAL A 33 50.80 -10.87 -18.76
N ARG A 34 50.16 -11.76 -19.56
CA ARG A 34 49.72 -11.38 -20.91
C ARG A 34 48.81 -10.17 -20.74
N ARG A 35 49.07 -9.13 -21.53
CA ARG A 35 48.26 -7.90 -21.60
C ARG A 35 46.77 -8.25 -21.71
N SER A 36 46.06 -8.23 -20.59
CA SER A 36 44.60 -8.24 -20.57
C SER A 36 44.16 -6.89 -21.12
N SER A 37 43.29 -6.92 -22.14
CA SER A 37 42.69 -5.74 -22.72
C SER A 37 42.08 -4.88 -21.61
N THR A 38 42.42 -3.59 -21.59
CA THR A 38 41.88 -2.56 -20.68
C THR A 38 40.44 -2.15 -21.04
N LEU A 39 39.73 -2.97 -21.81
CA LEU A 39 38.33 -2.72 -22.15
C LEU A 39 37.43 -3.20 -20.99
N PRO A 40 36.41 -2.43 -20.59
CA PRO A 40 35.42 -2.91 -19.63
C PRO A 40 34.79 -4.20 -20.16
N GLN A 41 34.65 -5.21 -19.30
CA GLN A 41 34.04 -6.48 -19.70
C GLN A 41 32.63 -6.25 -20.25
N PRO A 42 32.21 -7.03 -21.27
CA PRO A 42 30.91 -6.85 -21.89
C PRO A 42 29.81 -7.09 -20.87
N SER A 43 28.81 -6.20 -20.85
CA SER A 43 27.60 -6.42 -20.04
C SER A 43 26.78 -7.56 -20.65
N ILE A 44 26.03 -8.28 -19.82
CA ILE A 44 25.13 -9.33 -20.28
C ILE A 44 24.13 -8.78 -21.30
N ALA A 45 23.70 -7.53 -21.12
CA ALA A 45 22.93 -6.81 -22.10
C ALA A 45 23.60 -6.78 -23.48
N SER A 46 24.87 -6.38 -23.55
CA SER A 46 25.58 -6.31 -24.83
C SER A 46 25.75 -7.68 -25.51
N LEU A 47 25.84 -8.76 -24.73
CA LEU A 47 25.95 -10.13 -25.21
C LEU A 47 24.63 -10.67 -25.77
N LEU A 48 23.51 -10.34 -25.13
CA LEU A 48 22.17 -10.81 -25.51
C LEU A 48 21.51 -9.95 -26.60
N ALA A 49 22.11 -8.82 -26.98
CA ALA A 49 21.51 -7.94 -27.97
C ALA A 49 21.53 -8.58 -29.38
N PRO A 50 20.41 -8.57 -30.13
CA PRO A 50 20.43 -8.95 -31.54
C PRO A 50 21.32 -7.98 -32.31
N SER A 51 22.24 -8.49 -33.12
CA SER A 51 23.23 -7.69 -33.85
C SER A 51 22.55 -6.69 -34.79
N PRO A 52 22.69 -5.35 -34.61
CA PRO A 52 22.19 -4.40 -35.60
C PRO A 52 23.15 -4.29 -36.79
N ALA A 53 22.62 -4.10 -37.99
CA ALA A 53 23.37 -3.90 -39.23
C ALA A 53 24.16 -2.57 -39.30
N SER A 54 24.13 -1.72 -38.27
CA SER A 54 24.77 -0.41 -38.28
C SER A 54 25.13 0.10 -36.88
N ALA A 55 26.34 -0.23 -36.39
CA ALA A 55 27.13 0.62 -35.48
C ALA A 55 28.52 0.01 -35.26
N HIS A 56 29.55 0.70 -35.74
CA HIS A 56 30.98 0.32 -35.72
C HIS A 56 31.66 0.26 -34.32
N LEU A 57 30.94 -0.11 -33.25
CA LEU A 57 31.49 -0.09 -31.88
C LEU A 57 30.98 -1.18 -30.93
N ARG A 58 30.36 -2.26 -31.44
CA ARG A 58 29.93 -3.40 -30.59
C ARG A 58 30.48 -4.71 -31.11
N THR A 59 31.38 -5.33 -30.36
CA THR A 59 31.88 -6.68 -30.61
C THR A 59 31.01 -7.67 -29.86
N THR A 60 29.93 -8.15 -30.49
CA THR A 60 29.34 -9.42 -30.07
C THR A 60 30.43 -10.50 -30.22
N PRO A 61 30.72 -11.29 -29.18
CA PRO A 61 31.79 -12.27 -29.24
C PRO A 61 31.49 -13.30 -30.32
N SER A 62 32.55 -13.75 -31.01
CA SER A 62 32.42 -14.79 -32.03
C SER A 62 32.06 -16.12 -31.36
N VAL A 63 31.29 -16.98 -32.04
CA VAL A 63 31.02 -18.33 -31.53
C VAL A 63 32.35 -19.08 -31.35
N GLY A 64 32.54 -19.68 -30.18
CA GLY A 64 33.79 -20.33 -29.75
C GLY A 64 34.78 -19.40 -29.05
N GLU A 65 34.54 -18.09 -28.99
CA GLU A 65 35.38 -17.15 -28.26
C GLU A 65 35.28 -17.37 -26.75
N THR A 66 36.42 -17.39 -26.05
CA THR A 66 36.46 -17.44 -24.59
C THR A 66 36.24 -16.04 -24.02
N ILE A 67 35.15 -15.86 -23.29
CA ILE A 67 34.79 -14.58 -22.66
C ILE A 67 34.69 -14.72 -21.15
N THR A 68 34.84 -13.61 -20.43
CA THR A 68 34.58 -13.53 -18.99
C THR A 68 33.38 -12.63 -18.73
N VAL A 69 32.44 -13.12 -17.91
CA VAL A 69 31.25 -12.37 -17.46
C VAL A 69 31.24 -12.27 -15.94
N ASN A 70 30.83 -11.11 -15.44
CA ASN A 70 30.64 -10.88 -14.01
C ASN A 70 29.17 -10.61 -13.72
N GLY A 71 28.66 -11.16 -12.62
CA GLY A 71 27.27 -10.91 -12.23
C GLY A 71 26.89 -11.62 -10.94
N PHE A 72 25.59 -11.61 -10.67
CA PHE A 72 24.98 -12.33 -9.56
C PHE A 72 24.21 -13.53 -10.09
N VAL A 73 24.37 -14.66 -9.41
CA VAL A 73 23.59 -15.87 -9.68
C VAL A 73 22.14 -15.61 -9.32
N ARG A 74 21.22 -15.68 -10.30
CA ARG A 74 19.78 -15.57 -10.07
C ARG A 74 19.18 -16.92 -9.67
N THR A 75 19.61 -17.98 -10.35
CA THR A 75 19.15 -19.36 -10.08
C THR A 75 20.25 -20.35 -10.44
N VAL A 76 20.26 -21.50 -9.77
CA VAL A 76 21.10 -22.64 -10.12
C VAL A 76 20.21 -23.88 -10.15
N ARG A 77 20.30 -24.67 -11.21
CA ARG A 77 19.58 -25.94 -11.38
C ARG A 77 20.61 -27.04 -11.60
N LYS A 78 20.70 -28.00 -10.69
CA LYS A 78 21.62 -29.14 -10.77
C LYS A 78 20.86 -30.38 -11.28
N GLN A 79 21.40 -31.06 -12.29
CA GLN A 79 20.94 -32.36 -12.78
C GLN A 79 22.08 -33.39 -12.63
N LYS A 80 21.80 -34.67 -12.90
CA LYS A 80 22.76 -35.77 -12.69
C LYS A 80 24.11 -35.59 -13.41
N ARG A 81 24.12 -35.00 -14.61
CA ARG A 81 25.32 -34.86 -15.45
C ARG A 81 25.70 -33.43 -15.81
N ILE A 82 24.80 -32.47 -15.56
CA ILE A 82 24.93 -31.09 -16.02
C ILE A 82 24.24 -30.17 -15.01
N ALA A 83 24.70 -28.94 -14.92
CA ALA A 83 24.08 -27.90 -14.12
C ALA A 83 23.93 -26.62 -14.95
N PHE A 84 22.93 -25.83 -14.62
CA PHE A 84 22.63 -24.57 -15.29
C PHE A 84 22.56 -23.46 -14.26
N ALA A 85 23.36 -22.42 -14.43
CA ALA A 85 23.26 -21.19 -13.66
C ALA A 85 22.71 -20.07 -14.54
N ALA A 86 21.72 -19.35 -14.03
CA ALA A 86 21.25 -18.10 -14.63
C ALA A 86 22.00 -16.95 -13.96
N VAL A 87 22.79 -16.20 -14.72
CA VAL A 87 23.60 -15.08 -14.20
C VAL A 87 23.05 -13.77 -14.72
N GLY A 88 22.91 -12.78 -13.85
CA GLY A 88 22.46 -11.44 -14.22
C GLY A 88 23.34 -10.36 -13.58
N ASP A 89 23.62 -9.30 -14.33
CA ASP A 89 24.44 -8.16 -13.89
C ASP A 89 23.60 -6.86 -13.71
N GLY A 90 22.29 -6.94 -13.94
CA GLY A 90 21.35 -5.82 -13.86
C GLY A 90 21.25 -4.98 -15.15
N SER A 91 22.06 -5.27 -16.16
CA SER A 91 22.04 -4.57 -17.45
C SER A 91 20.85 -4.97 -18.34
N SER A 92 20.29 -6.16 -18.12
CA SER A 92 19.18 -6.76 -18.86
C SER A 92 18.14 -7.36 -17.92
N LEU A 93 16.87 -7.36 -18.36
CA LEU A 93 15.81 -8.16 -17.74
C LEU A 93 16.16 -9.66 -17.81
N GLU A 94 16.69 -10.11 -18.94
CA GLU A 94 17.11 -11.50 -19.15
C GLU A 94 18.44 -11.80 -18.45
N SER A 95 18.63 -13.07 -18.09
CA SER A 95 19.88 -13.59 -17.56
C SER A 95 20.62 -14.40 -18.61
N LEU A 96 21.94 -14.37 -18.56
CA LEU A 96 22.77 -15.28 -19.34
C LEU A 96 22.70 -16.69 -18.73
N GLN A 97 22.38 -17.70 -19.55
CA GLN A 97 22.53 -19.10 -19.16
C GLN A 97 24.01 -19.50 -19.23
N VAL A 98 24.46 -20.10 -18.13
CA VAL A 98 25.79 -20.68 -18.00
C VAL A 98 25.64 -22.17 -17.78
N VAL A 99 26.29 -22.96 -18.63
CA VAL A 99 26.33 -24.41 -18.58
C VAL A 99 27.56 -24.85 -17.79
N LEU A 100 27.32 -25.68 -16.77
CA LEU A 100 28.28 -26.10 -15.75
C LEU A 100 28.25 -27.63 -15.60
N ASN A 101 29.34 -28.21 -15.12
CA ASN A 101 29.31 -29.55 -14.53
C ASN A 101 28.85 -29.48 -13.05
N PRO A 102 28.29 -30.56 -12.48
CA PRO A 102 27.78 -30.55 -11.09
C PRO A 102 28.81 -30.11 -10.03
N GLU A 103 30.08 -30.48 -10.23
CA GLU A 103 31.22 -30.09 -9.38
C GLU A 103 31.49 -28.58 -9.45
N GLN A 104 31.45 -27.99 -10.65
CA GLN A 104 31.64 -26.55 -10.84
C GLN A 104 30.46 -25.74 -10.25
N ALA A 105 29.27 -26.33 -10.19
CA ALA A 105 28.10 -25.72 -9.58
C ALA A 105 28.09 -25.85 -8.05
N ASP A 106 29.08 -26.52 -7.45
CA ASP A 106 29.17 -26.64 -6.00
C ASP A 106 29.48 -25.30 -5.34
N GLY A 107 28.83 -25.04 -4.21
CA GLY A 107 28.89 -23.74 -3.53
C GLY A 107 28.18 -22.56 -4.23
N LEU A 108 27.57 -22.74 -5.41
CA LEU A 108 26.75 -21.70 -6.06
C LEU A 108 25.33 -21.69 -5.50
N SER A 109 24.84 -20.50 -5.14
CA SER A 109 23.47 -20.25 -4.67
C SER A 109 22.97 -18.89 -5.18
N THR A 110 21.65 -18.67 -5.10
CA THR A 110 21.02 -17.41 -5.50
C THR A 110 21.61 -16.23 -4.72
N GLY A 111 22.09 -15.21 -5.43
CA GLY A 111 22.62 -13.96 -4.91
C GLY A 111 24.15 -13.93 -4.73
N ILE A 112 24.86 -15.03 -4.98
CA ILE A 112 26.33 -15.06 -4.99
C ILE A 112 26.86 -14.23 -6.17
N ALA A 113 27.91 -13.45 -5.92
CA ALA A 113 28.63 -12.73 -6.95
C ALA A 113 29.72 -13.62 -7.56
N VAL A 114 29.73 -13.72 -8.89
CA VAL A 114 30.62 -14.62 -9.64
C VAL A 114 31.30 -13.90 -10.80
N ALA A 115 32.52 -14.33 -11.10
CA ALA A 115 33.20 -14.13 -12.38
C ALA A 115 33.32 -15.48 -13.07
N ILE A 116 32.77 -15.62 -14.27
CA ILE A 116 32.75 -16.87 -15.02
C ILE A 116 33.46 -16.65 -16.35
N THR A 117 34.49 -17.45 -16.62
CA THR A 117 35.18 -17.50 -17.90
C THR A 117 34.81 -18.79 -18.62
N GLY A 118 34.45 -18.70 -19.90
CA GLY A 118 33.99 -19.85 -20.66
C GLY A 118 33.83 -19.56 -22.15
N GLN A 119 33.50 -20.61 -22.91
CA GLN A 119 33.28 -20.50 -24.36
C GLN A 119 31.87 -20.01 -24.66
N TRP A 120 31.77 -18.98 -25.50
CA TRP A 120 30.51 -18.50 -26.04
C TRP A 120 29.99 -19.46 -27.12
N LYS A 121 28.80 -20.04 -26.93
CA LYS A 121 28.22 -21.00 -27.88
C LYS A 121 26.77 -20.71 -28.19
N GLU A 122 26.33 -21.11 -29.37
CA GLU A 122 24.92 -21.16 -29.71
C GLU A 122 24.23 -22.23 -28.88
N SER A 123 23.06 -21.89 -28.35
CA SER A 123 22.21 -22.84 -27.65
C SER A 123 21.66 -23.89 -28.63
N PRO A 124 21.35 -25.11 -28.17
CA PRO A 124 20.73 -26.14 -29.02
C PRO A 124 19.41 -25.68 -29.65
N SER A 125 19.12 -26.15 -30.87
CA SER A 125 17.90 -25.82 -31.62
C SER A 125 16.63 -26.08 -30.80
N GLY A 126 15.69 -25.12 -30.82
CA GLY A 126 14.41 -25.23 -30.10
C GLY A 126 14.43 -24.78 -28.63
N LYS A 127 15.52 -24.18 -28.16
CA LYS A 127 15.58 -23.48 -26.87
C LYS A 127 15.22 -21.99 -27.03
N GLU A 128 14.61 -21.41 -25.99
CA GLU A 128 14.24 -19.99 -25.96
C GLU A 128 15.46 -19.05 -25.99
N GLN A 129 16.60 -19.48 -25.46
CA GLN A 129 17.82 -18.68 -25.46
C GLN A 129 18.66 -18.97 -26.71
N THR A 130 19.19 -17.93 -27.36
CA THR A 130 20.00 -18.05 -28.58
C THR A 130 21.44 -18.46 -28.31
N TYR A 131 22.01 -18.00 -27.20
CA TYR A 131 23.40 -18.29 -26.81
C TYR A 131 23.51 -18.70 -25.34
N GLU A 132 24.56 -19.45 -25.03
CA GLU A 132 24.94 -19.87 -23.68
C GLU A 132 26.46 -19.80 -23.48
N LEU A 133 26.88 -19.74 -22.21
CA LEU A 133 28.29 -19.75 -21.83
C LEU A 133 28.66 -21.12 -21.24
N GLN A 134 29.55 -21.86 -21.89
CA GLN A 134 30.09 -23.10 -21.33
C GLN A 134 31.26 -22.79 -20.40
N ALA A 135 31.06 -22.93 -19.09
CA ALA A 135 32.04 -22.47 -18.12
C ALA A 135 33.29 -23.34 -18.08
N GLU A 136 34.45 -22.69 -18.22
CA GLU A 136 35.77 -23.29 -18.04
C GLU A 136 36.29 -22.98 -16.62
N GLN A 137 36.08 -21.76 -16.14
CA GLN A 137 36.54 -21.29 -14.84
C GLN A 137 35.48 -20.45 -14.14
N ILE A 138 35.22 -20.73 -12.86
CA ILE A 138 34.31 -19.97 -12.01
C ILE A 138 35.08 -19.45 -10.80
N ARG A 139 34.96 -18.15 -10.54
CA ARG A 139 35.50 -17.51 -9.34
C ARG A 139 34.37 -16.85 -8.58
N ILE A 140 34.14 -17.31 -7.35
CA ILE A 140 33.23 -16.66 -6.41
C ILE A 140 33.90 -15.38 -5.93
N LEU A 141 33.30 -14.23 -6.26
CA LEU A 141 33.78 -12.90 -5.87
C LEU A 141 33.23 -12.46 -4.52
N GLY A 142 32.00 -12.89 -4.21
CA GLY A 142 31.32 -12.55 -2.98
C GLY A 142 30.31 -13.62 -2.62
N GLN A 143 30.51 -14.24 -1.47
CA GLN A 143 29.63 -15.26 -0.93
C GLN A 143 28.35 -14.65 -0.35
N ASN A 144 27.29 -15.45 -0.29
CA ASN A 144 26.15 -15.19 0.58
C ASN A 144 25.74 -16.48 1.28
N ASP A 145 25.05 -16.35 2.40
CA ASP A 145 24.38 -17.47 3.02
C ASP A 145 23.00 -17.64 2.38
N ALA A 146 22.82 -18.77 1.69
CA ALA A 146 21.59 -19.08 0.99
C ALA A 146 20.38 -19.08 1.94
N THR A 147 20.54 -19.53 3.19
CA THR A 147 19.43 -19.67 4.14
C THR A 147 18.91 -18.32 4.64
N THR A 148 19.78 -17.32 4.76
CA THR A 148 19.42 -15.99 5.27
C THR A 148 19.22 -14.95 4.17
N TYR A 149 19.60 -15.24 2.92
CA TYR A 149 19.43 -14.32 1.80
C TYR A 149 17.93 -14.04 1.53
N PRO A 150 17.48 -12.78 1.63
CA PRO A 150 16.05 -12.50 1.63
C PRO A 150 15.41 -12.52 0.23
N LEU A 151 16.20 -12.37 -0.84
CA LEU A 151 15.72 -12.39 -2.23
C LEU A 151 15.87 -13.78 -2.85
N GLN A 152 15.40 -14.79 -2.13
CA GLN A 152 15.28 -16.15 -2.64
C GLN A 152 14.37 -16.21 -3.88
N LYS A 153 14.55 -17.24 -4.72
CA LYS A 153 13.75 -17.44 -5.94
C LYS A 153 12.34 -17.96 -5.60
N LYS A 154 11.54 -17.08 -5.03
CA LYS A 154 10.14 -17.28 -4.67
C LYS A 154 9.40 -15.95 -4.78
N TYR A 155 8.08 -15.99 -4.71
CA TYR A 155 7.28 -14.80 -4.66
C TYR A 155 7.62 -13.92 -3.45
N HIS A 156 7.71 -12.62 -3.71
CA HIS A 156 7.81 -11.58 -2.70
C HIS A 156 6.75 -10.51 -2.94
N THR A 157 5.94 -10.23 -1.92
CA THR A 157 4.96 -9.12 -1.99
C THR A 157 5.67 -7.78 -2.12
N THR A 158 5.01 -6.80 -2.75
CA THR A 158 5.58 -5.45 -2.89
C THR A 158 5.86 -4.81 -1.53
N GLU A 159 5.03 -5.11 -0.52
CA GLU A 159 5.16 -4.70 0.87
C GLU A 159 6.44 -5.23 1.51
N PHE A 160 6.75 -6.52 1.31
CA PHE A 160 8.00 -7.12 1.80
C PHE A 160 9.21 -6.49 1.11
N LEU A 161 9.16 -6.31 -0.21
CA LEU A 161 10.26 -5.70 -0.98
C LEU A 161 10.54 -4.25 -0.56
N ARG A 162 9.52 -3.48 -0.15
CA ARG A 162 9.70 -2.13 0.43
C ARG A 162 10.50 -2.14 1.75
N THR A 163 10.55 -3.26 2.48
CA THR A 163 11.39 -3.39 3.68
C THR A 163 12.88 -3.59 3.36
N LEU A 164 13.21 -3.94 2.11
CA LEU A 164 14.56 -4.21 1.63
C LEU A 164 14.97 -3.26 0.49
N PRO A 165 14.84 -1.93 0.65
CA PRO A 165 15.07 -1.00 -0.46
C PRO A 165 16.53 -0.96 -0.93
N HIS A 166 17.46 -1.47 -0.13
CA HIS A 166 18.88 -1.60 -0.46
C HIS A 166 19.20 -2.84 -1.31
N LEU A 167 18.33 -3.87 -1.31
CA LEU A 167 18.51 -5.10 -2.10
C LEU A 167 17.50 -5.23 -3.24
N ARG A 168 16.27 -4.70 -3.09
CA ARG A 168 15.18 -4.76 -4.09
C ARG A 168 15.66 -4.46 -5.53
N PRO A 169 16.51 -3.44 -5.79
CA PRO A 169 17.08 -3.19 -7.12
C PRO A 169 17.79 -4.36 -7.81
N ARG A 170 18.19 -5.41 -7.09
CA ARG A 170 18.83 -6.60 -7.66
C ARG A 170 17.84 -7.52 -8.39
N LEU A 171 16.54 -7.35 -8.14
CA LEU A 171 15.51 -8.08 -8.87
C LEU A 171 15.42 -7.59 -10.33
N PRO A 172 15.16 -8.47 -11.30
CA PRO A 172 15.18 -8.12 -12.72
C PRO A 172 14.28 -6.94 -13.06
N PHE A 173 13.00 -6.99 -12.64
CA PHE A 173 12.04 -5.93 -12.91
C PHE A 173 12.40 -4.62 -12.22
N ASN A 174 12.82 -4.63 -10.95
CA ASN A 174 13.23 -3.41 -10.25
C ASN A 174 14.50 -2.78 -10.85
N SER A 175 15.44 -3.59 -11.36
CA SER A 175 16.59 -3.09 -12.11
C SER A 175 16.18 -2.44 -13.43
N LEU A 176 15.15 -2.97 -14.09
CA LEU A 176 14.56 -2.39 -15.30
C LEU A 176 13.94 -1.02 -15.03
N ILE A 177 13.24 -0.84 -13.89
CA ILE A 177 12.71 0.47 -13.47
C ILE A 177 13.84 1.50 -13.24
N LEU A 178 14.99 1.09 -12.69
CA LEU A 178 16.15 1.98 -12.55
C LEU A 178 16.74 2.39 -13.91
N ARG A 179 16.85 1.44 -14.84
CA ARG A 179 17.30 1.72 -16.22
C ARG A 179 16.30 2.61 -16.97
N LEU A 180 15.00 2.40 -16.79
CA LEU A 180 13.94 3.27 -17.30
C LEU A 180 14.11 4.70 -16.81
N ARG A 181 14.27 4.91 -15.50
CA ARG A 181 14.53 6.24 -14.95
C ARG A 181 15.71 6.92 -15.65
N SER A 182 16.84 6.23 -15.74
CA SER A 182 18.04 6.77 -16.40
C SER A 182 17.81 7.08 -17.88
N GLN A 183 17.11 6.21 -18.60
CA GLN A 183 16.79 6.39 -20.02
C GLN A 183 15.92 7.64 -20.22
N VAL A 184 14.86 7.79 -19.44
CA VAL A 184 13.93 8.92 -19.58
C VAL A 184 14.60 10.24 -19.20
N ILE A 185 15.45 10.28 -18.16
CA ILE A 185 16.25 11.49 -17.82
C ILE A 185 17.12 11.91 -19.00
N SER A 186 17.81 10.95 -19.65
CA SER A 186 18.63 11.23 -20.83
C SER A 186 17.80 11.80 -21.98
N GLN A 187 16.62 11.23 -22.26
CA GLN A 187 15.74 11.71 -23.33
C GLN A 187 15.22 13.13 -23.07
N ILE A 188 14.81 13.42 -21.84
CA ILE A 188 14.32 14.75 -21.45
C ILE A 188 15.45 15.79 -21.54
N THR A 189 16.64 15.44 -21.07
CA THR A 189 17.82 16.30 -21.16
C THR A 189 18.14 16.64 -22.62
N ASN A 190 18.10 15.64 -23.51
CA ASN A 190 18.32 15.84 -24.95
C ASN A 190 17.19 16.62 -25.63
N PHE A 191 15.93 16.47 -25.18
CA PHE A 191 14.80 17.24 -25.67
C PHE A 191 15.00 18.73 -25.37
N PHE A 192 15.26 19.08 -24.12
CA PHE A 192 15.47 20.47 -23.70
C PHE A 192 16.72 21.08 -24.31
N ALA A 193 17.82 20.32 -24.41
CA ALA A 193 19.04 20.79 -25.06
C ALA A 193 18.83 21.13 -26.55
N ARG A 194 18.05 20.33 -27.30
CA ARG A 194 17.71 20.62 -28.70
C ARG A 194 16.82 21.84 -28.89
N GLN A 195 16.19 22.31 -27.81
CA GLN A 195 15.36 23.51 -27.80
C GLN A 195 16.03 24.68 -27.07
N ASP A 196 17.35 24.65 -26.88
CA ASP A 196 18.16 25.68 -26.22
C ASP A 196 17.67 26.05 -24.80
N PHE A 197 17.10 25.10 -24.06
CA PHE A 197 16.80 25.30 -22.65
C PHE A 197 18.06 25.15 -21.80
N VAL A 198 18.25 26.04 -20.85
CA VAL A 198 19.34 25.97 -19.87
C VAL A 198 18.88 25.15 -18.67
N GLN A 199 19.61 24.07 -18.35
CA GLN A 199 19.36 23.33 -17.11
C GLN A 199 19.86 24.15 -15.92
N THR A 200 19.03 24.28 -14.89
CA THR A 200 19.35 25.05 -13.69
C THR A 200 19.07 24.26 -12.41
N HIS A 201 19.62 24.72 -11.29
CA HIS A 201 19.44 24.09 -9.98
C HIS A 201 18.96 25.11 -8.94
N PRO A 202 17.65 25.36 -8.87
CA PRO A 202 17.07 26.23 -7.86
C PRO A 202 17.26 25.69 -6.42
N PRO A 203 17.09 26.54 -5.38
CA PRO A 203 17.30 26.13 -4.00
C PRO A 203 16.22 25.14 -3.52
N ILE A 204 16.66 24.12 -2.78
CA ILE A 204 15.77 23.17 -2.09
C ILE A 204 15.26 23.76 -0.77
N ILE A 205 16.10 24.52 -0.08
CA ILE A 205 15.75 25.22 1.16
C ILE A 205 15.16 26.59 0.79
N THR A 206 13.92 26.84 1.17
CA THR A 206 13.16 28.04 0.78
C THR A 206 12.48 28.70 1.98
N SER A 207 12.14 29.98 1.87
CA SER A 207 11.28 30.71 2.80
C SER A 207 9.84 30.88 2.31
N SER A 208 9.50 30.26 1.16
CA SER A 208 8.19 30.37 0.53
C SER A 208 7.57 28.99 0.33
N ASP A 209 6.26 28.93 0.55
CA ASP A 209 5.40 27.77 0.29
C ASP A 209 5.02 27.63 -1.20
N CYS A 210 5.37 28.59 -2.07
CA CYS A 210 5.15 28.57 -3.54
C CYS A 210 3.67 28.39 -4.01
N GLU A 211 3.03 27.27 -3.66
CA GLU A 211 1.66 26.88 -3.96
C GLU A 211 0.63 27.43 -2.94
N GLY A 212 1.06 27.79 -1.72
CA GLY A 212 0.18 28.41 -0.70
C GLY A 212 -0.76 27.43 0.03
N ALA A 213 -0.45 26.14 0.00
CA ALA A 213 -1.25 25.07 0.61
C ALA A 213 -0.89 24.79 2.09
N GLY A 214 0.20 25.37 2.61
CA GLY A 214 0.62 25.30 4.01
C GLY A 214 1.22 23.96 4.46
N GLU A 215 1.33 22.97 3.56
CA GLU A 215 1.81 21.62 3.86
C GLU A 215 3.30 21.44 3.54
N VAL A 216 4.16 22.23 4.20
CA VAL A 216 5.62 22.24 4.03
C VAL A 216 6.36 21.56 5.18
N PHE A 217 7.53 20.97 4.89
CA PHE A 217 8.45 20.51 5.93
C PHE A 217 9.31 21.65 6.45
N THR A 218 9.23 21.96 7.75
CA THR A 218 10.07 22.96 8.41
C THR A 218 11.44 22.39 8.78
N ILE A 219 12.50 23.16 8.54
CA ILE A 219 13.88 22.81 8.87
C ILE A 219 14.28 23.50 10.18
N SER A 220 14.82 22.73 11.12
CA SER A 220 15.35 23.24 12.39
C SER A 220 16.68 22.56 12.75
N THR A 221 17.62 23.32 13.31
CA THR A 221 18.92 22.84 13.80
C THR A 221 18.92 22.53 15.30
N ASN A 222 17.90 22.96 16.03
CA ASN A 222 17.83 22.77 17.47
C ASN A 222 17.36 21.34 17.81
N PRO A 223 18.06 20.63 18.72
CA PRO A 223 17.58 19.34 19.19
C PRO A 223 16.21 19.52 19.85
N ILE A 224 15.26 18.67 19.50
CA ILE A 224 13.91 18.67 20.09
C ILE A 224 14.05 18.27 21.56
N SER A 225 14.18 19.24 22.47
CA SER A 225 14.16 18.98 23.90
C SER A 225 12.75 18.52 24.28
N SER A 226 12.63 17.24 24.62
CA SER A 226 11.43 16.63 25.18
C SER A 226 11.02 17.35 26.47
N GLY A 227 10.04 18.26 26.40
CA GLY A 227 9.34 18.76 27.58
C GLY A 227 9.16 20.29 27.70
N VAL A 228 9.39 21.09 26.67
CA VAL A 228 9.12 22.54 26.75
C VAL A 228 7.73 22.87 26.18
N ASP A 229 6.95 23.65 26.93
CA ASP A 229 5.58 24.05 26.63
C ASP A 229 5.40 24.53 25.17
N LYS A 230 4.38 23.97 24.50
CA LYS A 230 3.95 24.30 23.13
C LYS A 230 3.60 25.79 22.92
N GLN A 231 3.54 26.59 23.97
CA GLN A 231 3.31 28.04 23.91
C GLN A 231 4.59 28.88 23.91
N SER A 232 5.76 28.31 24.21
CA SER A 232 7.02 29.05 24.32
C SER A 232 8.00 28.84 23.15
N SER A 233 7.75 27.89 22.24
CA SER A 233 8.66 27.56 21.12
C SER A 233 8.59 28.48 19.89
N LEU A 234 7.99 29.67 20.03
CA LEU A 234 8.31 30.85 19.22
C LEU A 234 9.54 31.60 19.80
N SER A 235 10.34 30.91 20.61
CA SER A 235 11.55 31.40 21.24
C SER A 235 12.60 31.77 20.19
N ARG A 236 12.76 33.10 20.02
CA ARG A 236 13.89 33.89 19.47
C ARG A 236 14.34 33.57 18.03
N ARG A 237 14.28 34.58 17.14
CA ARG A 237 14.90 34.55 15.80
C ARG A 237 16.38 34.15 15.86
N ASP A 238 17.06 34.51 16.96
CA ASP A 238 18.49 34.26 17.19
C ASP A 238 18.85 32.77 17.31
N ASP A 239 17.89 31.90 17.63
CA ASP A 239 18.14 30.46 17.83
C ASP A 239 17.94 29.62 16.55
N GLN A 240 17.55 30.24 15.43
CA GLN A 240 17.37 29.56 14.14
C GLN A 240 18.60 29.73 13.25
N PHE A 241 19.12 28.66 12.63
CA PHE A 241 20.32 28.72 11.77
C PHE A 241 20.26 29.78 10.66
N PHE A 242 19.08 29.96 10.05
CA PHE A 242 18.85 30.95 8.98
C PHE A 242 18.19 32.24 9.48
N GLN A 243 18.12 32.44 10.80
CA GLN A 243 17.51 33.60 11.47
C GLN A 243 16.03 33.85 11.08
N SER A 244 15.44 32.90 10.36
CA SER A 244 14.09 32.91 9.80
C SER A 244 13.66 31.47 9.53
N PRO A 245 12.35 31.16 9.62
CA PRO A 245 11.85 29.82 9.30
C PRO A 245 12.18 29.46 7.85
N LYS A 246 12.77 28.28 7.66
CA LYS A 246 13.02 27.70 6.34
C LYS A 246 12.32 26.36 6.18
N TYR A 247 11.99 26.07 4.94
CA TYR A 247 11.20 24.94 4.52
C TYR A 247 11.91 24.16 3.42
N LEU A 248 11.55 22.89 3.25
CA LEU A 248 11.85 22.16 2.03
C LEU A 248 10.84 22.56 0.94
N THR A 249 11.35 22.82 -0.26
CA THR A 249 10.55 23.35 -1.35
C THR A 249 9.49 22.36 -1.87
N VAL A 250 8.29 22.86 -2.14
CA VAL A 250 7.22 22.11 -2.82
C VAL A 250 7.35 22.20 -4.34
N SER A 251 7.97 23.28 -4.85
CA SER A 251 8.15 23.58 -6.27
C SER A 251 9.26 24.64 -6.43
N THR A 252 10.04 24.54 -7.51
CA THR A 252 11.10 25.52 -7.81
C THR A 252 10.64 26.65 -8.72
N GLN A 253 9.36 26.64 -9.13
CA GLN A 253 8.78 27.52 -10.12
C GLN A 253 9.14 29.01 -9.96
N LEU A 254 8.94 29.59 -8.76
CA LEU A 254 9.19 31.03 -8.56
C LEU A 254 10.65 31.42 -8.87
N HIS A 255 11.60 30.53 -8.60
CA HIS A 255 13.01 30.75 -8.90
C HIS A 255 13.30 30.54 -10.39
N LEU A 256 12.62 29.60 -11.04
CA LEU A 256 12.72 29.43 -12.49
C LEU A 256 12.22 30.65 -13.24
N GLU A 257 11.18 31.34 -12.76
CA GLU A 257 10.72 32.61 -13.34
C GLU A 257 11.83 33.67 -13.34
N ALA A 258 12.60 33.80 -12.24
CA ALA A 258 13.73 34.71 -12.17
C ALA A 258 14.85 34.33 -13.16
N LEU A 259 15.16 33.04 -13.26
CA LEU A 259 16.22 32.54 -14.14
C LEU A 259 15.81 32.62 -15.62
N ALA A 260 14.54 32.37 -15.95
CA ALA A 260 13.99 32.48 -17.29
C ALA A 260 14.11 33.91 -17.83
N GLN A 261 13.93 34.93 -16.99
CA GLN A 261 14.14 36.32 -17.41
C GLN A 261 15.60 36.63 -17.79
N SER A 262 16.56 35.81 -17.34
CA SER A 262 17.99 35.98 -17.65
C SER A 262 18.42 35.29 -18.95
N VAL A 263 17.90 34.09 -19.22
CA VAL A 263 18.34 33.24 -20.35
C VAL A 263 17.22 32.76 -21.27
N GLY A 264 16.01 33.30 -21.12
CA GLY A 264 14.83 32.99 -21.92
C GLY A 264 14.15 31.69 -21.54
N LYS A 265 14.86 30.56 -21.55
CA LYS A 265 14.32 29.20 -21.39
C LYS A 265 15.11 28.43 -20.35
N VAL A 266 14.45 27.98 -19.29
CA VAL A 266 15.08 27.20 -18.22
C VAL A 266 14.28 25.96 -17.88
N TRP A 267 14.96 24.92 -17.41
CA TRP A 267 14.33 23.74 -16.84
C TRP A 267 15.14 23.16 -15.69
N THR A 268 14.50 22.34 -14.88
CA THR A 268 15.15 21.57 -13.81
C THR A 268 14.45 20.23 -13.62
N LEU A 269 15.19 19.28 -13.04
CA LEU A 269 14.67 18.04 -12.50
C LEU A 269 15.16 17.98 -11.05
N SER A 270 14.30 18.39 -10.12
CA SER A 270 14.67 18.62 -8.72
C SER A 270 13.82 17.76 -7.78
N PRO A 271 14.38 17.30 -6.63
CA PRO A 271 13.55 16.80 -5.56
C PRO A 271 12.66 17.91 -5.00
N THR A 272 11.40 17.57 -4.78
CA THR A 272 10.37 18.40 -4.15
C THR A 272 9.71 17.62 -3.02
N PHE A 273 9.17 18.34 -2.04
CA PHE A 273 8.71 17.76 -0.79
C PHE A 273 7.30 18.24 -0.48
N ARG A 274 6.41 17.31 -0.12
CA ARG A 274 5.05 17.63 0.33
C ARG A 274 4.80 16.98 1.68
N ALA A 275 4.40 17.77 2.66
CA ALA A 275 4.11 17.30 4.03
C ALA A 275 2.64 16.88 4.20
N GLU A 276 1.94 16.62 3.09
CA GLU A 276 0.56 16.14 3.07
C GLU A 276 0.41 14.86 3.90
N LYS A 277 -0.68 14.76 4.68
CA LYS A 277 -0.96 13.59 5.51
C LYS A 277 -1.58 12.43 4.73
N SER A 278 -1.29 12.34 3.43
CA SER A 278 -1.86 11.40 2.48
C SER A 278 -1.03 10.11 2.39
N ASP A 279 -1.65 8.95 2.62
CA ASP A 279 -1.02 7.63 2.47
C ASP A 279 -1.70 6.83 1.35
N THR A 280 -1.60 7.33 0.11
CA THR A 280 -2.15 6.67 -1.08
C THR A 280 -1.03 6.10 -1.97
N PRO A 281 -1.33 5.12 -2.84
CA PRO A 281 -0.37 4.62 -3.83
C PRO A 281 0.17 5.67 -4.82
N ARG A 282 -0.39 6.89 -4.83
CA ARG A 282 -0.03 7.99 -5.74
C ARG A 282 0.80 9.10 -5.08
N HIS A 283 0.99 9.06 -3.76
CA HIS A 283 1.65 10.13 -3.00
C HIS A 283 2.98 9.68 -2.38
N LEU A 284 3.97 10.57 -2.49
CA LEU A 284 5.27 10.51 -1.83
C LEU A 284 5.52 11.84 -1.12
N SER A 285 6.21 11.78 0.02
CA SER A 285 6.65 12.99 0.73
C SER A 285 7.92 13.60 0.12
N GLU A 286 8.68 12.81 -0.64
CA GLU A 286 9.85 13.22 -1.43
C GLU A 286 9.71 12.58 -2.80
N PHE A 287 9.65 13.41 -3.85
CA PHE A 287 9.53 12.98 -5.24
C PHE A 287 10.30 13.94 -6.14
N TYR A 288 10.57 13.55 -7.38
CA TYR A 288 11.19 14.41 -8.37
C TYR A 288 10.13 15.12 -9.20
N MET A 289 10.27 16.42 -9.34
CA MET A 289 9.48 17.26 -10.22
C MET A 289 10.37 17.74 -11.37
N LEU A 290 9.85 17.62 -12.59
CA LEU A 290 10.43 18.27 -13.76
C LEU A 290 9.69 19.58 -13.95
N GLU A 291 10.41 20.69 -13.93
CA GLU A 291 9.81 22.02 -14.07
C GLU A 291 10.53 22.78 -15.17
N ALA A 292 9.78 23.51 -16.00
CA ALA A 292 10.33 24.34 -17.05
C ALA A 292 9.58 25.67 -17.15
N GLU A 293 10.31 26.73 -17.47
CA GLU A 293 9.80 28.10 -17.56
C GLU A 293 10.36 28.78 -18.81
N VAL A 294 9.49 29.51 -19.51
CA VAL A 294 9.77 30.14 -20.80
C VAL A 294 9.32 31.60 -20.76
N ALA A 295 10.26 32.52 -20.92
CA ALA A 295 10.00 33.94 -21.11
C ALA A 295 9.55 34.24 -22.56
N PHE A 296 8.86 35.37 -22.74
CA PHE A 296 8.35 35.84 -24.04
C PHE A 296 7.32 34.89 -24.67
N VAL A 297 6.46 34.31 -23.83
CA VAL A 297 5.32 33.49 -24.26
C VAL A 297 4.04 34.22 -23.89
N GLU A 298 3.15 34.39 -24.86
CA GLU A 298 1.89 35.13 -24.67
C GLU A 298 0.68 34.21 -24.53
N LYS A 299 0.77 32.99 -25.08
CA LYS A 299 -0.36 32.05 -25.15
C LYS A 299 -0.06 30.75 -24.43
N LEU A 300 -1.05 30.27 -23.67
CA LEU A 300 -1.00 28.99 -22.98
C LEU A 300 -0.72 27.81 -23.93
N ASP A 301 -1.20 27.89 -25.18
CA ASP A 301 -0.98 26.88 -26.21
C ASP A 301 0.49 26.56 -26.44
N GLN A 302 1.38 27.57 -26.39
CA GLN A 302 2.81 27.35 -26.58
C GLN A 302 3.41 26.48 -25.46
N ILE A 303 2.90 26.61 -24.23
CA ILE A 303 3.33 25.78 -23.09
C ILE A 303 2.74 24.37 -23.21
N MET A 304 1.47 24.25 -23.62
CA MET A 304 0.86 22.93 -23.88
C MET A 304 1.57 22.18 -25.02
N ASP A 305 1.93 22.88 -26.09
CA ASP A 305 2.71 22.33 -27.21
C ASP A 305 4.09 21.84 -26.76
N LEU A 306 4.75 22.58 -25.87
CA LEU A 306 6.04 22.18 -25.29
C LEU A 306 5.91 20.86 -24.51
N VAL A 307 4.90 20.75 -23.64
CA VAL A 307 4.62 19.52 -22.86
C VAL A 307 4.28 18.35 -23.78
N GLU A 308 3.41 18.59 -24.76
CA GLU A 308 2.97 17.58 -25.74
C GLU A 308 4.16 17.06 -26.56
N ASN A 309 4.99 17.95 -27.10
CA ASN A 309 6.17 17.57 -27.87
C ASN A 309 7.22 16.84 -27.03
N MET A 310 7.44 17.25 -25.77
CA MET A 310 8.36 16.58 -24.85
C MET A 310 7.95 15.13 -24.60
N LEU A 311 6.70 14.92 -24.20
CA LEU A 311 6.19 13.60 -23.84
C LEU A 311 6.05 12.68 -25.07
N ARG A 312 5.66 13.24 -26.22
CA ARG A 312 5.67 12.52 -27.51
C ARG A 312 7.05 11.99 -27.85
N GLU A 313 8.09 12.81 -27.71
CA GLU A 313 9.46 12.40 -28.00
C GLU A 313 9.98 11.37 -26.99
N VAL A 314 9.67 11.54 -25.70
CA VAL A 314 9.98 10.53 -24.67
C VAL A 314 9.33 9.19 -25.00
N ALA A 315 8.06 9.17 -25.38
CA ALA A 315 7.34 7.94 -25.74
C ALA A 315 7.92 7.27 -26.99
N ARG A 316 8.18 8.04 -28.05
CA ARG A 316 8.77 7.56 -29.30
C ARG A 316 10.15 6.95 -29.06
N SER A 317 11.00 7.67 -28.33
CA SER A 317 12.35 7.21 -28.01
C SER A 317 12.33 5.99 -27.09
N LEU A 318 11.46 5.95 -26.07
CA LEU A 318 11.29 4.80 -25.20
C LEU A 318 10.85 3.56 -26.00
N LYS A 319 9.83 3.69 -26.86
CA LYS A 319 9.31 2.60 -27.70
C LYS A 319 10.39 2.00 -28.61
N ALA A 320 11.28 2.83 -29.15
CA ALA A 320 12.41 2.38 -29.98
C ALA A 320 13.60 1.85 -29.15
N SER A 321 13.66 2.15 -27.86
CA SER A 321 14.77 1.76 -26.99
C SER A 321 14.64 0.30 -26.52
N ARG A 322 15.80 -0.31 -26.24
CA ARG A 322 15.89 -1.62 -25.58
C ARG A 322 15.09 -1.67 -24.28
N VAL A 323 15.18 -0.62 -23.46
CA VAL A 323 14.48 -0.56 -22.16
C VAL A 323 12.97 -0.60 -22.35
N GLY A 324 12.44 0.08 -23.39
CA GLY A 324 11.03 -0.02 -23.75
C GLY A 324 10.64 -1.41 -24.22
N GLN A 325 11.46 -2.06 -25.06
CA GLN A 325 11.19 -3.44 -25.49
C GLN A 325 11.18 -4.42 -24.31
N GLU A 326 12.14 -4.29 -23.38
CA GLU A 326 12.16 -5.10 -22.16
C GLU A 326 10.95 -4.83 -21.25
N LEU A 327 10.45 -3.60 -21.17
CA LEU A 327 9.24 -3.27 -20.41
C LEU A 327 8.00 -3.90 -21.02
N LEU A 328 7.82 -3.81 -22.35
CA LEU A 328 6.71 -4.47 -23.04
C LEU A 328 6.76 -5.98 -22.82
N HIS A 329 7.93 -6.58 -22.97
CA HIS A 329 8.14 -7.99 -22.73
C HIS A 329 7.83 -8.39 -21.28
N ALA A 330 8.30 -7.64 -20.29
CA ALA A 330 8.03 -7.90 -18.87
C ALA A 330 6.52 -7.91 -18.56
N ARG A 331 5.74 -7.07 -19.26
CA ARG A 331 4.27 -7.00 -19.12
C ARG A 331 3.52 -8.12 -19.83
N GLY A 332 4.09 -8.74 -20.87
CA GLY A 332 3.45 -9.83 -21.61
C GLY A 332 3.79 -11.23 -21.09
N SER A 333 4.95 -11.39 -20.45
CA SER A 333 5.50 -12.71 -20.07
C SER A 333 5.45 -12.98 -18.56
N GLY A 334 4.65 -12.24 -17.80
CA GLY A 334 4.42 -12.52 -16.39
C GLY A 334 5.61 -12.26 -15.45
N TRP A 335 6.60 -11.46 -15.85
CA TRP A 335 7.66 -11.02 -14.91
C TRP A 335 7.11 -10.14 -13.78
N ASP A 336 5.86 -9.72 -13.90
CA ASP A 336 5.07 -9.04 -12.88
C ASP A 336 3.81 -9.83 -12.42
N GLU A 337 3.61 -11.10 -12.86
CA GLU A 337 2.41 -11.92 -12.54
C GLU A 337 2.24 -12.18 -11.04
N GLU A 338 3.29 -11.98 -10.27
CA GLU A 338 3.31 -12.15 -8.85
C GLU A 338 2.72 -10.91 -8.11
N SER A 339 2.55 -9.75 -8.75
CA SER A 339 1.80 -8.61 -8.17
C SER A 339 0.35 -8.57 -8.68
N SER A 340 -0.49 -9.45 -8.14
CA SER A 340 -1.90 -9.70 -8.53
C SER A 340 -2.90 -8.53 -8.37
N GLU A 341 -2.44 -7.27 -8.26
CA GLU A 341 -3.28 -6.08 -8.18
C GLU A 341 -3.03 -5.03 -9.29
N SER A 342 -2.03 -5.22 -10.17
CA SER A 342 -1.66 -4.25 -11.21
C SER A 342 -2.14 -4.67 -12.61
N SER A 343 -3.31 -4.14 -13.02
CA SER A 343 -4.10 -4.49 -14.21
C SER A 343 -3.53 -4.10 -15.59
N VAL A 344 -2.25 -3.71 -15.70
CA VAL A 344 -1.70 -3.14 -16.95
C VAL A 344 -0.97 -4.21 -17.78
N THR A 345 -1.62 -4.71 -18.83
CA THR A 345 -1.04 -5.67 -19.78
C THR A 345 -0.07 -5.01 -20.77
N GLN A 346 0.66 -5.82 -21.54
CA GLN A 346 1.52 -5.34 -22.63
C GLN A 346 0.74 -4.49 -23.65
N GLU A 347 -0.48 -4.89 -24.02
CA GLU A 347 -1.31 -4.18 -24.99
C GLU A 347 -1.75 -2.81 -24.44
N ILE A 348 -2.14 -2.76 -23.17
CA ILE A 348 -2.51 -1.50 -22.51
C ILE A 348 -1.29 -0.57 -22.46
N LEU A 349 -0.11 -1.08 -22.08
CA LEU A 349 1.11 -0.27 -22.02
C LEU A 349 1.51 0.26 -23.40
N ALA A 350 1.46 -0.57 -24.43
CA ALA A 350 1.73 -0.16 -25.80
C ALA A 350 0.74 0.92 -26.28
N LYS A 351 -0.56 0.77 -25.96
CA LYS A 351 -1.58 1.78 -26.26
C LYS A 351 -1.31 3.11 -25.56
N ARG A 352 -0.85 3.11 -24.31
CA ARG A 352 -0.48 4.35 -23.59
C ARG A 352 0.63 5.11 -24.30
N TRP A 353 1.69 4.40 -24.70
CA TRP A 353 2.80 5.01 -25.43
C TRP A 353 2.35 5.51 -26.80
N GLN A 354 1.49 4.73 -27.47
CA GLN A 354 0.90 5.14 -28.73
C GLN A 354 0.03 6.39 -28.56
N GLY A 355 -0.74 6.52 -27.48
CA GLY A 355 -1.52 7.71 -27.15
C GLY A 355 -0.68 8.97 -26.90
N PHE A 356 0.55 8.85 -26.38
CA PHE A 356 1.50 9.97 -26.34
C PHE A 356 2.08 10.31 -27.71
N ILE A 357 2.26 9.30 -28.57
CA ILE A 357 2.81 9.49 -29.92
C ILE A 357 1.77 10.14 -30.83
N ASP A 358 0.54 9.63 -30.77
CA ASP A 358 -0.61 10.07 -31.53
C ASP A 358 -1.04 11.46 -31.04
N GLY A 359 -1.42 12.31 -31.98
CA GLY A 359 -1.91 13.64 -31.70
C GLY A 359 -2.60 14.24 -32.92
N PRO A 360 -3.17 15.45 -32.78
CA PRO A 360 -3.09 16.33 -31.61
C PRO A 360 -3.91 15.86 -30.39
N TRP A 361 -3.46 16.20 -29.18
CA TRP A 361 -4.19 15.87 -27.95
C TRP A 361 -5.40 16.78 -27.73
N ARG A 362 -6.45 16.27 -27.09
CA ARG A 362 -7.65 17.05 -26.80
C ARG A 362 -7.36 18.12 -25.76
N ARG A 363 -7.83 19.33 -26.02
CA ARG A 363 -7.80 20.48 -25.12
C ARG A 363 -9.24 20.92 -24.90
N ILE A 364 -9.69 20.90 -23.66
CA ILE A 364 -11.03 21.36 -23.27
C ILE A 364 -10.91 22.31 -22.09
N THR A 365 -11.84 23.23 -21.94
CA THR A 365 -11.92 24.11 -20.78
C THR A 365 -12.50 23.35 -19.57
N TYR A 366 -12.23 23.85 -18.36
CA TYR A 366 -12.82 23.35 -17.13
C TYR A 366 -14.36 23.43 -17.18
N THR A 367 -14.89 24.51 -17.77
CA THR A 367 -16.31 24.69 -18.01
C THR A 367 -16.90 23.57 -18.88
N GLU A 368 -16.23 23.20 -19.97
CA GLU A 368 -16.63 22.07 -20.80
C GLU A 368 -16.48 20.73 -20.07
N ALA A 369 -15.41 20.55 -19.29
CA ALA A 369 -15.20 19.35 -18.49
C ALA A 369 -16.36 19.11 -17.51
N ILE A 370 -16.80 20.15 -16.78
CA ILE A 370 -17.98 20.08 -15.89
C ILE A 370 -19.24 19.73 -16.69
N LYS A 371 -19.48 20.36 -17.84
CA LYS A 371 -20.64 20.03 -18.71
C LYS A 371 -20.64 18.57 -19.15
N ILE A 372 -19.49 18.03 -19.55
CA ILE A 372 -19.33 16.62 -19.96
C ILE A 372 -19.66 15.68 -18.80
N LEU A 373 -19.10 15.96 -17.61
CA LEU A 373 -19.33 15.16 -16.41
C LEU A 373 -20.81 15.18 -15.98
N THR A 374 -21.43 16.36 -15.93
CA THR A 374 -22.85 16.51 -15.59
C THR A 374 -23.73 15.81 -16.62
N ALA A 375 -23.44 15.93 -17.92
CA ALA A 375 -24.19 15.23 -18.95
C ALA A 375 -24.09 13.71 -18.83
N ALA A 376 -22.90 13.16 -18.54
CA ALA A 376 -22.70 11.73 -18.32
C ALA A 376 -23.49 11.22 -17.10
N MET A 377 -23.55 12.01 -16.03
CA MET A 377 -24.32 11.70 -14.82
C MET A 377 -25.84 11.74 -15.09
N VAL A 378 -26.35 12.77 -15.79
CA VAL A 378 -27.77 12.90 -16.15
C VAL A 378 -28.22 11.77 -17.08
N GLN A 379 -27.36 11.35 -18.01
CA GLN A 379 -27.61 10.22 -18.92
C GLN A 379 -27.47 8.84 -18.23
N ARG A 380 -27.20 8.80 -16.92
CA ARG A 380 -26.97 7.57 -16.12
C ARG A 380 -25.88 6.66 -16.70
N LYS A 381 -24.90 7.24 -17.41
CA LYS A 381 -23.74 6.49 -17.94
C LYS A 381 -22.72 6.16 -16.84
N VAL A 382 -22.65 6.99 -15.81
CA VAL A 382 -21.73 6.86 -14.67
C VAL A 382 -22.40 7.41 -13.41
N ILE A 383 -22.02 6.89 -12.25
CA ILE A 383 -22.41 7.41 -10.94
C ILE A 383 -21.12 7.87 -10.26
N PHE A 384 -21.01 9.18 -10.01
CA PHE A 384 -19.90 9.76 -9.26
C PHE A 384 -20.25 9.82 -7.77
N GLU A 385 -19.27 9.54 -6.90
CA GLU A 385 -19.40 9.70 -5.46
C GLU A 385 -19.55 11.19 -5.08
N PHE A 386 -18.75 12.04 -5.73
CA PHE A 386 -18.78 13.49 -5.61
C PHE A 386 -19.51 14.07 -6.80
N THR A 387 -20.49 14.94 -6.57
CA THR A 387 -21.19 15.58 -7.68
C THR A 387 -20.26 16.59 -8.37
N PRO A 388 -20.10 16.52 -9.72
CA PRO A 388 -19.33 17.51 -10.46
C PRO A 388 -19.93 18.91 -10.26
N CYS A 389 -19.12 19.82 -9.74
CA CYS A 389 -19.55 21.17 -9.37
C CYS A 389 -18.45 22.15 -9.79
N PHE A 390 -18.86 23.27 -10.40
CA PHE A 390 -17.92 24.26 -10.90
C PHE A 390 -17.06 24.85 -9.78
N GLU A 391 -17.59 24.88 -8.56
CA GLU A 391 -16.98 25.47 -7.38
C GLU A 391 -15.97 24.61 -6.63
N SER A 392 -16.04 23.28 -6.73
CA SER A 392 -15.30 22.36 -5.85
C SER A 392 -14.07 21.72 -6.49
N GLY A 393 -13.78 22.02 -7.77
CA GLY A 393 -12.68 21.40 -8.50
C GLY A 393 -12.98 19.98 -8.96
N LEU A 394 -12.04 19.39 -9.71
CA LEU A 394 -12.14 18.00 -10.13
C LEU A 394 -11.65 17.06 -9.01
N GLN A 395 -12.37 15.95 -8.82
CA GLN A 395 -11.95 14.86 -7.96
C GLN A 395 -11.28 13.78 -8.82
N ALA A 396 -10.52 12.88 -8.19
CA ALA A 396 -9.80 11.84 -8.92
C ALA A 396 -10.70 10.96 -9.82
N GLU A 397 -11.97 10.74 -9.44
CA GLU A 397 -12.94 10.02 -10.28
C GLU A 397 -13.37 10.82 -11.51
N HIS A 398 -13.49 12.15 -11.39
CA HIS A 398 -13.80 13.05 -12.50
C HIS A 398 -12.63 13.09 -13.49
N GLU A 399 -11.41 13.24 -12.97
CA GLU A 399 -10.19 13.27 -13.78
C GLU A 399 -10.00 11.96 -14.54
N LYS A 400 -10.20 10.82 -13.87
CA LYS A 400 -10.14 9.50 -14.49
C LYS A 400 -11.17 9.37 -15.61
N PHE A 401 -12.42 9.77 -15.37
CA PHE A 401 -13.46 9.72 -16.38
C PHE A 401 -13.12 10.59 -17.61
N LEU A 402 -12.64 11.81 -17.40
CA LEU A 402 -12.24 12.71 -18.48
C LEU A 402 -11.06 12.14 -19.29
N ALA A 403 -10.03 11.62 -18.61
CA ALA A 403 -8.90 11.01 -19.29
C ALA A 403 -9.30 9.82 -20.16
N GLU A 404 -10.22 8.97 -19.68
CA GLU A 404 -10.68 7.78 -20.41
C GLU A 404 -11.63 8.12 -21.57
N ASN A 405 -12.58 9.04 -21.36
CA ASN A 405 -13.68 9.29 -22.30
C ASN A 405 -13.42 10.46 -23.26
N VAL A 406 -12.61 11.45 -22.85
CA VAL A 406 -12.26 12.62 -23.68
C VAL A 406 -10.90 12.44 -24.33
N GLY A 407 -9.96 11.79 -23.65
CA GLY A 407 -8.61 11.55 -24.18
C GLY A 407 -8.57 10.62 -25.41
N LEU A 408 -9.62 9.81 -25.64
CA LEU A 408 -9.75 8.89 -26.78
C LEU A 408 -8.52 7.97 -26.97
N GLY A 409 -7.94 7.51 -25.87
CA GLY A 409 -6.71 6.69 -25.87
C GLY A 409 -5.41 7.48 -25.72
N GLY A 410 -5.44 8.81 -25.82
CA GLY A 410 -4.34 9.72 -25.51
C GLY A 410 -4.62 10.62 -24.30
N PRO A 411 -3.71 11.57 -23.98
CA PRO A 411 -3.90 12.55 -22.92
C PRO A 411 -4.96 13.60 -23.24
N VAL A 412 -5.45 14.27 -22.20
CA VAL A 412 -6.35 15.42 -22.33
C VAL A 412 -5.86 16.58 -21.46
N PHE A 413 -5.79 17.77 -22.04
CA PHE A 413 -5.60 19.01 -21.31
C PHE A 413 -6.94 19.56 -20.85
N ILE A 414 -7.07 19.81 -19.55
CA ILE A 414 -8.14 20.62 -18.99
C ILE A 414 -7.58 22.01 -18.73
N THR A 415 -8.21 23.03 -19.30
CA THR A 415 -7.72 24.42 -19.29
C THR A 415 -8.65 25.35 -18.53
N ASP A 416 -8.21 26.56 -18.22
CA ASP A 416 -9.07 27.66 -17.76
C ASP A 416 -9.87 27.35 -16.48
N TYR A 417 -9.14 26.95 -15.43
CA TYR A 417 -9.75 26.67 -14.13
C TYR A 417 -10.22 27.95 -13.43
N PRO A 418 -11.23 27.86 -12.53
CA PRO A 418 -11.64 28.98 -11.69
C PRO A 418 -10.47 29.55 -10.87
N ARG A 419 -10.29 30.87 -10.89
CA ARG A 419 -9.17 31.59 -10.22
C ARG A 419 -9.02 31.21 -8.74
N ARG A 420 -10.14 31.01 -8.03
CA ARG A 420 -10.16 30.64 -6.59
C ARG A 420 -9.57 29.27 -6.28
N LEU A 421 -9.52 28.37 -7.26
CA LEU A 421 -9.03 26.99 -7.09
C LEU A 421 -7.54 26.86 -7.44
N LYS A 422 -6.91 27.94 -7.91
CA LYS A 422 -5.55 27.92 -8.42
C LYS A 422 -4.64 28.93 -7.70
N PRO A 423 -3.31 28.71 -7.68
CA PRO A 423 -2.35 29.58 -6.99
C PRO A 423 -2.29 31.03 -7.48
N PHE A 424 -1.68 31.89 -6.66
CA PHE A 424 -1.67 33.35 -6.84
C PHE A 424 -0.95 33.87 -8.09
N TYR A 425 -0.01 33.09 -8.60
CA TYR A 425 0.87 33.50 -9.69
C TYR A 425 0.26 33.33 -11.09
N MET A 426 -0.92 32.72 -11.22
CA MET A 426 -1.50 32.42 -12.54
C MET A 426 -2.19 33.65 -13.15
N ALA A 427 -1.91 33.94 -14.42
CA ALA A 427 -2.56 35.02 -15.17
C ALA A 427 -4.03 34.68 -15.50
N PRO A 428 -4.93 35.67 -15.64
CA PRO A 428 -6.29 35.49 -16.15
C PRO A 428 -6.31 34.78 -17.52
N SER A 429 -7.35 33.98 -17.76
CA SER A 429 -7.63 33.42 -19.09
C SER A 429 -8.11 34.48 -20.08
N ILE A 430 -8.04 34.19 -21.37
CA ILE A 430 -8.61 35.07 -22.41
C ILE A 430 -10.12 35.21 -22.21
N GLU A 431 -10.83 34.10 -21.94
CA GLU A 431 -12.26 34.11 -21.69
C GLU A 431 -12.63 35.04 -20.52
N SER A 432 -11.83 35.04 -19.44
CA SER A 432 -12.05 35.92 -18.29
C SER A 432 -11.79 37.40 -18.58
N LEU A 433 -10.97 37.72 -19.60
CA LEU A 433 -10.71 39.10 -20.02
C LEU A 433 -11.78 39.61 -20.98
N GLU A 434 -12.33 38.74 -21.82
CA GLU A 434 -13.33 39.09 -22.83
C GLU A 434 -14.77 39.04 -22.30
N ASN A 435 -15.06 38.21 -21.29
CA ASN A 435 -16.42 38.00 -20.77
C ASN A 435 -16.50 38.15 -19.24
N THR A 436 -16.90 39.33 -18.78
CA THR A 436 -17.09 39.63 -17.34
C THR A 436 -18.27 38.90 -16.70
N ASN A 437 -19.14 38.26 -17.48
CA ASN A 437 -20.28 37.48 -16.97
C ASN A 437 -19.92 36.01 -16.72
N ALA A 438 -18.83 35.52 -17.30
CA ALA A 438 -18.26 34.22 -16.96
C ALA A 438 -17.49 34.34 -15.64
N GLY A 439 -17.60 33.36 -14.74
CA GLY A 439 -16.83 33.39 -13.49
C GLY A 439 -15.32 33.48 -13.77
N ALA A 440 -14.58 34.24 -12.97
CA ALA A 440 -13.15 34.49 -13.23
C ALA A 440 -12.32 33.20 -13.30
N THR A 441 -11.67 32.95 -14.45
CA THR A 441 -10.78 31.81 -14.71
C THR A 441 -9.34 32.28 -14.99
N VAL A 442 -8.38 31.35 -14.87
CA VAL A 442 -6.95 31.61 -15.08
C VAL A 442 -6.41 30.78 -16.25
N ALA A 443 -5.47 31.33 -17.02
CA ALA A 443 -4.78 30.67 -18.12
C ALA A 443 -3.84 29.58 -17.59
N CYS A 444 -4.40 28.43 -17.24
CA CYS A 444 -3.69 27.26 -16.74
C CYS A 444 -4.16 25.99 -17.43
N PHE A 445 -3.39 24.92 -17.27
CA PHE A 445 -3.84 23.58 -17.64
C PHE A 445 -3.44 22.54 -16.58
N ASP A 446 -4.24 21.49 -16.52
CA ASP A 446 -3.84 20.19 -15.95
C ASP A 446 -3.88 19.16 -17.09
N LEU A 447 -2.80 18.39 -17.24
CA LEU A 447 -2.69 17.29 -18.20
C LEU A 447 -3.08 15.98 -17.53
N LEU A 448 -4.20 15.41 -17.96
CA LEU A 448 -4.73 14.17 -17.42
C LEU A 448 -4.36 12.99 -18.31
N VAL A 449 -3.95 11.91 -17.67
CA VAL A 449 -3.74 10.60 -18.31
C VAL A 449 -4.53 9.51 -17.58
N PRO A 450 -4.96 8.44 -18.27
CA PRO A 450 -5.71 7.35 -17.65
C PRO A 450 -5.00 6.77 -16.41
N GLU A 451 -5.78 6.41 -15.39
CA GLU A 451 -5.38 5.86 -14.08
C GLU A 451 -4.53 6.76 -13.17
N VAL A 452 -3.49 7.41 -13.71
CA VAL A 452 -2.60 8.31 -12.95
C VAL A 452 -3.28 9.65 -12.65
N CYS A 453 -4.28 10.03 -13.45
CA CYS A 453 -4.99 11.31 -13.38
C CYS A 453 -4.03 12.47 -13.75
N GLU A 454 -3.88 13.49 -12.90
CA GLU A 454 -2.97 14.61 -13.16
C GLU A 454 -1.50 14.17 -13.25
N LEU A 455 -0.92 14.36 -14.44
CA LEU A 455 0.49 14.09 -14.74
C LEU A 455 1.35 15.37 -14.71
N ALA A 456 0.82 16.48 -15.22
CA ALA A 456 1.49 17.77 -15.26
C ALA A 456 0.48 18.90 -15.08
N GLY A 457 0.91 20.00 -14.46
CA GLY A 457 0.14 21.23 -14.31
C GLY A 457 0.99 22.42 -14.75
N GLY A 458 0.38 23.39 -15.41
CA GLY A 458 1.09 24.56 -15.93
C GLY A 458 0.20 25.78 -16.08
N SER A 459 0.81 26.94 -16.30
CA SER A 459 0.06 28.19 -16.50
C SER A 459 0.91 29.28 -17.14
N MET A 460 0.21 30.26 -17.69
CA MET A 460 0.76 31.59 -17.89
C MET A 460 0.90 32.30 -16.54
N ARG A 461 1.99 33.04 -16.36
CA ARG A 461 2.27 33.76 -15.11
C ARG A 461 1.73 35.18 -15.17
N GLU A 462 1.19 35.66 -14.06
CA GLU A 462 0.79 37.05 -13.94
C GLU A 462 2.04 37.93 -13.90
N HIS A 463 2.30 38.62 -15.00
CA HIS A 463 3.48 39.46 -15.22
C HIS A 463 3.19 40.93 -14.92
N ARG A 464 1.93 41.31 -14.69
CA ARG A 464 1.55 42.68 -14.35
C ARG A 464 1.54 42.83 -12.83
N LEU A 465 2.31 43.80 -12.34
CA LEU A 465 2.55 43.97 -10.92
C LEU A 465 1.27 44.23 -10.12
N ARG A 466 0.37 45.07 -10.63
CA ARG A 466 -0.84 45.46 -9.91
C ARG A 466 -1.77 44.26 -9.71
N GLU A 467 -2.01 43.51 -10.77
CA GLU A 467 -2.89 42.34 -10.80
C GLU A 467 -2.31 41.21 -9.95
N LEU A 468 -0.98 41.04 -9.97
CA LEU A 468 -0.30 40.10 -9.08
C LEU A 468 -0.50 40.49 -7.60
N LEU A 469 -0.37 41.78 -7.27
CA LEU A 469 -0.60 42.27 -5.90
C LEU A 469 -2.04 42.02 -5.44
N GLU A 470 -3.03 42.34 -6.29
CA GLU A 470 -4.45 42.05 -6.01
C GLU A 470 -4.65 40.54 -5.78
N SER A 471 -4.06 39.69 -6.64
CA SER A 471 -4.10 38.23 -6.55
C SER A 471 -3.45 37.65 -5.28
N MET A 472 -2.38 38.29 -4.79
CA MET A 472 -1.70 37.94 -3.53
C MET A 472 -2.54 38.36 -2.32
N ASP A 473 -3.10 39.56 -2.34
CA ASP A 473 -3.95 40.09 -1.27
C ASP A 473 -5.22 39.22 -1.10
N ASP A 474 -5.85 38.79 -2.20
CA ASP A 474 -7.00 37.86 -2.22
C ASP A 474 -6.71 36.52 -1.51
N ARG A 475 -5.46 36.06 -1.55
CA ARG A 475 -5.01 34.77 -0.97
C ARG A 475 -4.38 34.93 0.40
N GLY A 476 -4.48 36.11 1.00
CA GLY A 476 -3.98 36.36 2.34
C GLY A 476 -2.44 36.45 2.43
N LEU A 477 -1.75 36.60 1.30
CA LEU A 477 -0.30 36.85 1.24
C LEU A 477 -0.02 38.34 1.52
N LYS A 478 -0.45 38.82 2.69
CA LYS A 478 -0.37 40.24 3.05
C LYS A 478 1.07 40.69 3.23
N ARG A 479 1.40 41.83 2.63
CA ARG A 479 2.67 42.53 2.84
C ARG A 479 2.72 43.17 4.24
N PRO A 480 3.89 43.28 4.87
CA PRO A 480 4.06 44.15 6.03
C PRO A 480 3.71 45.59 5.63
N VAL A 481 2.85 46.26 6.42
CA VAL A 481 2.57 47.68 6.23
C VAL A 481 3.79 48.45 6.73
N ALA A 482 4.42 49.22 5.84
CA ALA A 482 5.52 50.10 6.21
C ALA A 482 4.98 51.21 7.13
N ASN A 483 5.15 51.04 8.44
CA ASN A 483 5.03 52.13 9.38
C ASN A 483 6.40 52.81 9.41
N HIS A 484 6.47 54.03 8.88
CA HIS A 484 7.62 54.95 8.83
C HIS A 484 8.40 55.00 7.51
N LEU A 485 8.69 56.26 7.12
CA LEU A 485 9.22 56.71 5.83
C LEU A 485 10.74 56.48 5.65
N ASP A 486 11.41 55.76 6.57
CA ASP A 486 12.87 55.57 6.54
C ASP A 486 13.35 54.10 6.51
N ASP A 487 12.46 53.11 6.51
CA ASP A 487 12.90 51.70 6.49
C ASP A 487 13.13 51.17 5.07
N GLN A 488 14.40 51.17 4.69
CA GLN A 488 14.95 50.49 3.54
C GLN A 488 14.66 48.97 3.61
N ILE A 489 14.18 48.42 2.48
CA ILE A 489 14.06 46.98 2.19
C ILE A 489 13.08 46.26 3.13
N SER A 490 11.83 46.14 2.69
CA SER A 490 10.86 45.20 3.28
C SER A 490 11.45 43.78 3.31
N ASP A 491 11.70 43.24 4.51
CA ASP A 491 12.15 41.86 4.82
C ASP A 491 11.15 40.76 4.39
N TRP A 492 10.18 41.09 3.54
CA TRP A 492 9.15 40.17 3.12
C TRP A 492 9.71 39.10 2.16
N PRO A 493 9.52 37.79 2.43
CA PRO A 493 10.16 36.71 1.67
C PRO A 493 9.86 36.66 0.16
N LEU A 494 8.82 37.34 -0.31
CA LEU A 494 8.41 37.39 -1.72
C LEU A 494 8.68 38.75 -2.38
N GLN A 495 9.40 39.66 -1.71
CA GLN A 495 9.72 40.97 -2.28
C GLN A 495 10.50 40.85 -3.60
N TRP A 496 11.48 39.94 -3.67
CA TRP A 496 12.24 39.66 -4.89
C TRP A 496 11.35 39.16 -6.04
N TYR A 497 10.28 38.43 -5.73
CA TYR A 497 9.35 37.90 -6.74
C TYR A 497 8.49 39.02 -7.34
N LEU A 498 8.15 40.04 -6.57
CA LEU A 498 7.53 41.26 -7.09
C LEU A 498 8.48 42.09 -7.94
N ASP A 499 9.77 42.09 -7.63
CA ASP A 499 10.78 42.84 -8.40
C ASP A 499 10.90 42.29 -9.83
N LEU A 500 10.65 40.99 -10.03
CA LEU A 500 10.50 40.38 -11.37
C LEU A 500 9.38 41.00 -12.21
N ARG A 501 8.44 41.72 -11.58
CA ARG A 501 7.34 42.45 -12.22
C ARG A 501 7.59 43.95 -12.32
N ARG A 502 8.65 44.48 -11.70
CA ARG A 502 9.06 45.89 -11.75
C ARG A 502 10.08 46.16 -12.84
N TYR A 503 11.03 45.24 -13.01
CA TYR A 503 12.20 45.45 -13.86
C TYR A 503 12.12 44.62 -15.14
N GLY A 504 11.39 45.14 -16.14
CA GLY A 504 11.32 44.50 -17.45
C GLY A 504 10.54 43.19 -17.48
N SER A 505 9.39 43.14 -16.79
CA SER A 505 8.52 41.96 -16.82
C SER A 505 7.95 41.71 -18.21
N VAL A 506 7.84 40.44 -18.58
CA VAL A 506 7.34 40.00 -19.88
C VAL A 506 6.29 38.91 -19.67
N PRO A 507 5.37 38.70 -20.63
CA PRO A 507 4.56 37.48 -20.67
C PRO A 507 5.46 36.23 -20.65
N HIS A 508 5.16 35.31 -19.73
CA HIS A 508 5.92 34.08 -19.56
C HIS A 508 5.02 32.98 -19.00
N GLY A 509 5.41 31.73 -19.21
CA GLY A 509 4.67 30.58 -18.75
C GLY A 509 5.56 29.37 -18.55
N GLY A 510 5.02 28.39 -17.84
CA GLY A 510 5.74 27.17 -17.54
C GLY A 510 4.86 26.08 -16.97
N PHE A 511 5.48 24.97 -16.61
CA PHE A 511 4.79 23.80 -16.11
C PHE A 511 5.67 23.01 -15.12
N GLY A 512 4.99 22.28 -14.25
CA GLY A 512 5.56 21.23 -13.42
C GLY A 512 4.97 19.88 -13.81
N LEU A 513 5.82 18.87 -13.94
CA LEU A 513 5.46 17.50 -14.27
C LEU A 513 5.96 16.57 -13.17
N GLY A 514 5.06 15.73 -12.65
CA GLY A 514 5.41 14.71 -11.67
C GLY A 514 6.26 13.62 -12.32
N PHE A 515 7.59 13.72 -12.22
CA PHE A 515 8.50 12.85 -12.95
C PHE A 515 8.33 11.38 -12.53
N ASP A 516 8.16 11.12 -11.24
CA ASP A 516 7.89 9.77 -10.73
C ASP A 516 6.52 9.23 -11.19
N ARG A 517 5.51 10.10 -11.37
CA ARG A 517 4.21 9.73 -11.95
C ARG A 517 4.35 9.37 -13.44
N LEU A 518 5.16 10.11 -14.19
CA LEU A 518 5.47 9.78 -15.59
C LEU A 518 6.12 8.41 -15.71
N LEU A 519 7.10 8.08 -14.87
CA LEU A 519 7.71 6.76 -14.87
C LEU A 519 6.71 5.65 -14.49
N GLY A 520 5.81 5.91 -13.54
CA GLY A 520 4.67 5.04 -13.21
C GLY A 520 3.82 4.75 -14.44
N TYR A 521 3.39 5.79 -15.15
CA TYR A 521 2.58 5.69 -16.35
C TYR A 521 3.30 4.92 -17.48
N LEU A 522 4.56 5.28 -17.77
CA LEU A 522 5.38 4.68 -18.82
C LEU A 522 5.78 3.22 -18.55
N SER A 523 5.81 2.79 -17.30
CA SER A 523 6.13 1.40 -16.93
C SER A 523 4.89 0.53 -16.65
N GLY A 524 3.71 1.13 -16.51
CA GLY A 524 2.50 0.45 -16.08
C GLY A 524 2.47 0.10 -14.58
N VAL A 525 3.34 0.70 -13.77
CA VAL A 525 3.38 0.47 -12.32
C VAL A 525 2.41 1.42 -11.62
N SER A 526 1.41 0.87 -10.94
CA SER A 526 0.32 1.63 -10.31
C SER A 526 0.70 2.33 -9.00
N ASN A 527 1.69 1.79 -8.27
CA ASN A 527 2.13 2.35 -6.99
C ASN A 527 3.47 3.07 -7.13
N ILE A 528 3.47 4.39 -6.91
CA ILE A 528 4.64 5.26 -7.10
C ILE A 528 5.83 4.87 -6.20
N ARG A 529 5.60 4.11 -5.13
CA ARG A 529 6.64 3.60 -4.21
C ARG A 529 7.52 2.51 -4.82
N GLU A 530 7.05 1.88 -5.90
CA GLU A 530 7.84 0.91 -6.66
C GLU A 530 8.72 1.59 -7.72
N ILE A 531 8.37 2.81 -8.12
CA ILE A 531 9.15 3.63 -9.05
C ILE A 531 10.42 4.17 -8.40
N VAL A 532 10.33 4.61 -7.14
CA VAL A 532 11.46 5.18 -6.40
C VAL A 532 12.17 4.09 -5.61
N ALA A 533 13.51 4.02 -5.70
CA ALA A 533 14.31 2.99 -5.01
C ALA A 533 14.17 3.02 -3.49
N LYS A 534 14.05 4.22 -2.90
CA LYS A 534 13.97 4.44 -1.45
C LYS A 534 12.82 5.41 -1.14
N PRO A 535 11.54 4.99 -1.27
CA PRO A 535 10.41 5.89 -1.13
C PRO A 535 10.36 6.54 0.26
N ARG A 536 9.86 7.78 0.33
CA ARG A 536 9.48 8.46 1.56
C ARG A 536 7.97 8.62 1.57
N SER A 537 7.34 8.03 2.57
CA SER A 537 5.91 8.18 2.82
C SER A 537 5.68 8.17 4.33
N LYS A 538 4.46 8.56 4.74
CA LYS A 538 4.02 8.59 6.14
C LYS A 538 4.09 7.23 6.83
N SER A 539 3.97 6.13 6.09
CA SER A 539 3.86 4.80 6.68
C SER A 539 5.10 4.45 7.50
N PRO A 540 4.95 3.98 8.75
CA PRO A 540 6.09 3.64 9.61
C PRO A 540 6.91 2.54 8.94
N ARG A 541 8.24 2.74 8.88
CA ARG A 541 9.17 1.65 8.53
C ARG A 541 8.94 0.51 9.52
N ILE A 542 8.23 -0.53 9.10
CA ILE A 542 8.21 -1.78 9.85
C ILE A 542 9.62 -2.35 9.69
N HIS A 543 10.41 -2.30 10.76
CA HIS A 543 11.77 -2.81 10.75
C HIS A 543 11.73 -4.31 10.42
N PRO A 544 12.69 -4.87 9.65
CA PRO A 544 12.74 -6.30 9.35
C PRO A 544 12.75 -7.18 10.60
N SER A 545 13.25 -6.67 11.74
CA SER A 545 13.17 -7.36 13.03
C SER A 545 11.76 -7.38 13.62
N THR A 546 10.94 -6.36 13.38
CA THR A 546 9.53 -6.32 13.78
C THR A 546 8.69 -7.21 12.88
N TYR A 547 8.99 -7.27 11.57
CA TYR A 547 8.37 -8.25 10.67
C TYR A 547 8.85 -9.66 11.02
N LYS A 548 10.14 -9.90 11.28
CA LYS A 548 10.62 -11.21 11.78
C LYS A 548 10.03 -11.55 13.14
N GLN A 549 9.84 -10.63 14.08
CA GLN A 549 9.21 -10.91 15.38
C GLN A 549 7.70 -11.14 15.23
N LEU A 550 7.02 -10.43 14.34
CA LEU A 550 5.62 -10.70 13.98
C LEU A 550 5.50 -12.02 13.25
N LEU A 551 6.40 -12.32 12.30
CA LEU A 551 6.44 -13.59 11.59
C LEU A 551 6.84 -14.71 12.53
N HIS A 552 7.78 -14.54 13.47
CA HIS A 552 8.13 -15.54 14.48
C HIS A 552 7.00 -15.74 15.50
N CYS A 553 6.28 -14.68 15.87
CA CYS A 553 5.07 -14.79 16.70
C CYS A 553 3.96 -15.51 15.93
N LEU A 554 3.76 -15.22 14.64
CA LEU A 554 2.76 -15.85 13.78
C LEU A 554 3.14 -17.30 13.41
N THR A 555 4.40 -17.58 13.09
CA THR A 555 4.89 -18.92 12.71
C THR A 555 5.06 -19.84 13.91
N ASN A 556 5.27 -19.31 15.13
CA ASN A 556 5.29 -20.13 16.35
C ASN A 556 3.91 -20.32 17.00
N THR A 557 2.83 -19.68 16.52
CA THR A 557 1.49 -19.90 17.12
C THR A 557 0.37 -20.30 16.18
N THR A 558 0.57 -20.40 14.87
CA THR A 558 -0.49 -20.93 14.00
C THR A 558 0.01 -21.93 12.96
N LEU A 559 -0.17 -23.22 13.29
CA LEU A 559 -0.32 -24.29 12.30
C LEU A 559 -1.36 -23.92 11.21
N ALA A 560 -2.32 -23.03 11.53
CA ALA A 560 -3.29 -22.46 10.58
C ALA A 560 -2.66 -21.65 9.44
N ALA A 561 -1.49 -21.03 9.62
CA ALA A 561 -0.80 -20.32 8.53
C ALA A 561 -0.14 -21.30 7.53
N ARG A 562 0.18 -22.53 7.96
CA ARG A 562 0.73 -23.57 7.07
C ARG A 562 -0.35 -24.24 6.20
N ILE A 563 -1.61 -24.22 6.66
CA ILE A 563 -2.76 -24.80 5.95
C ILE A 563 -3.33 -23.81 4.91
N LEU A 564 -3.44 -22.52 5.24
CA LEU A 564 -3.96 -21.51 4.30
C LEU A 564 -3.02 -21.19 3.12
N TRP A 565 -1.74 -21.59 3.21
CA TRP A 565 -0.72 -21.30 2.19
C TRP A 565 -0.11 -22.57 1.55
N GLY A 566 -0.75 -23.73 1.70
CA GLY A 566 -0.48 -24.91 0.87
C GLY A 566 0.85 -25.62 1.10
N GLU A 567 1.29 -25.79 2.35
CA GLU A 567 2.56 -26.48 2.68
C GLU A 567 2.39 -27.78 3.50
N VAL A 568 1.24 -28.46 3.38
CA VAL A 568 1.11 -29.84 3.88
C VAL A 568 0.38 -30.70 2.83
N ASP A 569 1.14 -31.50 2.09
CA ASP A 569 0.62 -32.68 1.42
C ASP A 569 0.19 -33.68 2.50
N PHE A 570 -1.11 -33.73 2.82
CA PHE A 570 -1.68 -34.80 3.62
C PHE A 570 -2.91 -35.34 2.91
N MET A 571 -2.71 -36.29 1.99
CA MET A 571 -3.66 -37.33 1.60
C MET A 571 -2.93 -38.45 0.83
N ALA A 572 -2.15 -39.25 1.54
CA ALA A 572 -1.89 -40.63 1.16
C ALA A 572 -1.50 -41.43 2.40
N THR A 573 -2.03 -42.65 2.51
CA THR A 573 -1.78 -43.66 3.56
C THR A 573 -2.48 -43.44 4.90
N HIS A 574 -3.73 -43.89 5.00
CA HIS A 574 -4.10 -44.85 6.05
C HIS A 574 -5.14 -45.83 5.46
N GLU A 575 -4.83 -47.12 5.60
CA GLU A 575 -5.60 -48.25 5.11
C GLU A 575 -6.98 -48.34 5.79
N ARG A 576 -7.90 -48.95 5.06
CA ARG A 576 -9.26 -49.30 5.47
C ARG A 576 -9.25 -50.21 6.70
N THR A 577 -9.95 -49.79 7.75
CA THR A 577 -10.75 -50.69 8.58
C THR A 577 -12.11 -50.04 8.81
N ALA A 578 -13.16 -50.71 8.32
CA ALA A 578 -14.53 -50.32 8.52
C ALA A 578 -14.92 -50.56 9.98
N VAL A 579 -15.18 -49.49 10.72
CA VAL A 579 -15.96 -49.50 11.94
C VAL A 579 -17.16 -48.59 11.68
N GLU A 580 -18.37 -49.09 11.90
CA GLU A 580 -19.60 -48.29 11.85
C GLU A 580 -19.49 -47.15 12.88
N GLU A 581 -19.14 -45.95 12.44
CA GLU A 581 -19.15 -44.76 13.29
C GLU A 581 -20.54 -44.12 13.23
N VAL A 582 -21.26 -44.29 14.33
CA VAL A 582 -22.49 -43.57 14.68
C VAL A 582 -22.19 -42.07 14.73
N GLU A 583 -23.07 -41.27 14.14
CA GLU A 583 -23.01 -39.80 14.13
C GLU A 583 -22.98 -39.27 15.57
N HIS A 584 -21.80 -38.90 16.06
CA HIS A 584 -21.62 -38.35 17.40
C HIS A 584 -22.05 -36.88 17.43
N ASP A 585 -23.05 -36.61 18.26
CA ASP A 585 -23.58 -35.27 18.56
C ASP A 585 -22.44 -34.32 18.93
N TYR A 586 -22.37 -33.14 18.30
CA TYR A 586 -21.27 -32.17 18.41
C TYR A 586 -20.96 -31.76 19.86
N GLU A 587 -21.95 -31.88 20.76
CA GLU A 587 -21.84 -31.58 22.19
C GLU A 587 -21.50 -32.79 23.07
N SER A 588 -21.45 -34.00 22.51
CA SER A 588 -21.22 -35.23 23.27
C SER A 588 -19.74 -35.61 23.32
N LEU A 589 -19.26 -35.94 24.52
CA LEU A 589 -17.90 -36.43 24.74
C LEU A 589 -17.74 -37.81 24.06
N PRO A 590 -16.70 -38.04 23.24
CA PRO A 590 -16.30 -39.40 22.90
C PRO A 590 -15.99 -40.16 24.20
N PRO A 591 -16.35 -41.45 24.31
CA PRO A 591 -16.27 -42.20 25.57
C PRO A 591 -14.85 -42.32 26.18
N ASN A 592 -13.80 -41.91 25.46
CA ASN A 592 -12.40 -41.98 25.89
C ASN A 592 -11.68 -40.62 25.94
N PHE A 593 -12.40 -39.48 25.83
CA PHE A 593 -11.78 -38.15 25.78
C PHE A 593 -11.97 -37.39 27.10
N SER A 594 -10.87 -36.88 27.68
CA SER A 594 -10.94 -36.21 28.99
C SER A 594 -11.72 -34.89 28.92
N LEU A 595 -12.53 -34.61 29.95
CA LEU A 595 -13.30 -33.36 30.05
C LEU A 595 -12.40 -32.12 29.90
N SER A 596 -11.20 -32.14 30.49
CA SER A 596 -10.23 -31.05 30.40
C SER A 596 -9.69 -30.85 28.98
N ALA A 597 -9.47 -31.92 28.22
CA ALA A 597 -9.06 -31.80 26.82
C ALA A 597 -10.19 -31.21 25.98
N ASN A 598 -11.46 -31.56 26.25
CA ASN A 598 -12.60 -31.03 25.50
C ASN A 598 -12.83 -29.56 25.80
N MET A 599 -12.69 -29.15 27.06
CA MET A 599 -12.73 -27.73 27.44
C MET A 599 -11.63 -26.93 26.74
N LEU A 600 -10.41 -27.47 26.63
CA LEU A 600 -9.29 -26.81 25.95
C LEU A 600 -9.47 -26.78 24.42
N ALA A 601 -9.96 -27.86 23.82
CA ALA A 601 -10.27 -27.92 22.40
C ALA A 601 -11.39 -26.94 22.02
N GLY A 602 -12.46 -26.88 22.82
CA GLY A 602 -13.55 -25.91 22.65
C GLY A 602 -13.10 -24.46 22.84
N ALA A 603 -12.27 -24.19 23.86
CA ALA A 603 -11.69 -22.86 24.06
C ALA A 603 -10.79 -22.43 22.89
N PHE A 604 -9.99 -23.35 22.36
CA PHE A 604 -9.15 -23.09 21.18
C PHE A 604 -9.99 -22.80 19.93
N ALA A 605 -11.04 -23.61 19.68
CA ALA A 605 -11.95 -23.42 18.58
C ALA A 605 -12.66 -22.06 18.63
N GLY A 606 -13.23 -21.70 19.78
CA GLY A 606 -13.89 -20.41 19.98
C GLY A 606 -12.95 -19.21 19.86
N ILE A 607 -11.70 -19.32 20.31
CA ILE A 607 -10.69 -18.27 20.12
C ILE A 607 -10.31 -18.15 18.65
N ALA A 608 -10.09 -19.26 17.95
CA ALA A 608 -9.69 -19.27 16.53
C ALA A 608 -10.78 -18.65 15.64
N GLU A 609 -12.03 -19.07 15.84
CA GLU A 609 -13.20 -18.53 15.16
C GLU A 609 -13.28 -17.01 15.30
N HIS A 610 -13.32 -16.52 16.54
CA HIS A 610 -13.46 -15.10 16.81
C HIS A 610 -12.25 -14.28 16.36
N SER A 611 -11.05 -14.84 16.33
CA SER A 611 -9.83 -14.14 15.93
C SER A 611 -9.73 -13.93 14.42
N VAL A 612 -10.13 -14.93 13.64
CA VAL A 612 -10.12 -14.88 12.17
C VAL A 612 -11.25 -14.00 11.66
N MET A 613 -12.45 -14.15 12.21
CA MET A 613 -13.64 -13.39 11.77
C MET A 613 -13.75 -11.99 12.40
N TYR A 614 -12.81 -11.62 13.27
CA TYR A 614 -12.83 -10.36 14.02
C TYR A 614 -12.99 -9.09 13.15
N PRO A 615 -12.32 -8.95 12.00
CA PRO A 615 -12.47 -7.75 11.18
C PRO A 615 -13.88 -7.54 10.63
N ILE A 616 -14.57 -8.65 10.30
CA ILE A 616 -15.95 -8.61 9.80
C ILE A 616 -16.93 -8.40 10.96
N ASP A 617 -16.64 -8.93 12.16
CA ASP A 617 -17.39 -8.62 13.39
C ASP A 617 -17.30 -7.13 13.75
N LEU A 618 -16.13 -6.51 13.64
CA LEU A 618 -15.98 -5.06 13.84
C LEU A 618 -16.83 -4.26 12.86
N LEU A 619 -16.87 -4.68 11.59
CA LEU A 619 -17.72 -4.04 10.60
C LEU A 619 -19.20 -4.17 10.93
N LYS A 620 -19.64 -5.39 11.31
CA LYS A 620 -21.02 -5.66 11.75
C LYS A 620 -21.41 -4.69 12.87
N THR A 621 -20.60 -4.60 13.92
CA THR A 621 -20.80 -3.68 15.04
C THR A 621 -20.97 -2.24 14.59
N ARG A 622 -20.07 -1.74 13.74
CA ARG A 622 -20.13 -0.34 13.26
C ARG A 622 -21.36 -0.05 12.42
N MET A 623 -21.82 -1.01 11.64
CA MET A 623 -23.03 -0.87 10.82
C MET A 623 -24.33 -0.97 11.64
N GLN A 624 -24.28 -1.59 12.82
CA GLN A 624 -25.44 -1.78 13.71
C GLN A 624 -25.65 -0.63 14.72
N VAL A 625 -24.67 0.26 14.88
CA VAL A 625 -24.77 1.42 15.81
C VAL A 625 -25.70 2.50 15.25
N VAL A 626 -26.58 3.05 16.09
CA VAL A 626 -27.65 4.00 15.71
C VAL A 626 -27.17 5.45 15.43
N ASN A 627 -25.86 5.67 15.38
CA ASN A 627 -25.26 6.92 14.88
C ASN A 627 -23.94 6.59 14.17
N PRO A 628 -23.96 6.09 12.92
CA PRO A 628 -22.74 6.12 12.11
C PRO A 628 -22.38 7.60 11.93
N SER A 629 -21.14 7.97 12.22
CA SER A 629 -20.62 9.28 11.82
C SER A 629 -20.97 9.51 10.33
N PRO A 630 -21.35 10.72 9.89
CA PRO A 630 -21.73 11.01 8.51
C PRO A 630 -20.67 10.62 7.46
N THR A 631 -19.45 10.30 7.88
CA THR A 631 -18.34 9.77 7.07
C THR A 631 -18.30 8.25 6.88
N ALA A 632 -19.19 7.48 7.54
CA ALA A 632 -19.15 6.01 7.55
C ALA A 632 -20.37 5.37 6.84
N VAL A 633 -20.66 5.78 5.61
CA VAL A 633 -21.60 5.04 4.74
C VAL A 633 -20.80 4.02 3.93
N TYR A 634 -20.65 2.81 4.47
CA TYR A 634 -19.97 1.74 3.78
C TYR A 634 -20.88 1.13 2.71
N THR A 635 -20.47 1.20 1.43
CA THR A 635 -21.24 0.62 0.32
C THR A 635 -21.14 -0.91 0.22
N GLY A 636 -20.16 -1.52 0.90
CA GLY A 636 -19.93 -2.97 0.96
C GLY A 636 -18.83 -3.37 1.93
N ILE A 637 -18.66 -4.68 2.19
CA ILE A 637 -17.72 -5.21 3.20
C ILE A 637 -16.27 -4.90 2.85
N SER A 638 -15.88 -5.13 1.59
CA SER A 638 -14.53 -4.83 1.10
C SER A 638 -14.21 -3.33 1.19
N ASN A 639 -15.13 -2.48 0.73
CA ASN A 639 -14.99 -1.03 0.84
C ASN A 639 -14.87 -0.58 2.31
N ALA A 640 -15.67 -1.16 3.20
CA ALA A 640 -15.59 -0.83 4.62
C ALA A 640 -14.25 -1.21 5.25
N MET A 641 -13.78 -2.42 4.97
CA MET A 641 -12.49 -2.93 5.45
C MET A 641 -11.33 -2.06 4.96
N ILE A 642 -11.35 -1.68 3.68
CA ILE A 642 -10.35 -0.80 3.06
C ILE A 642 -10.43 0.60 3.68
N THR A 643 -11.61 1.17 3.82
CA THR A 643 -11.83 2.50 4.38
C THR A 643 -11.39 2.58 5.83
N ILE A 644 -11.76 1.61 6.68
CA ILE A 644 -11.31 1.54 8.08
C ILE A 644 -9.78 1.39 8.15
N SER A 645 -9.20 0.53 7.30
CA SER A 645 -7.75 0.33 7.26
C SER A 645 -6.99 1.58 6.81
N ARG A 646 -7.55 2.35 5.87
CA ARG A 646 -6.94 3.59 5.34
C ARG A 646 -7.10 4.78 6.29
N VAL A 647 -8.29 4.96 6.87
CA VAL A 647 -8.62 6.13 7.71
C VAL A 647 -8.12 5.95 9.14
N GLU A 648 -8.27 4.75 9.71
CA GLU A 648 -7.99 4.49 11.13
C GLU A 648 -6.78 3.56 11.34
N GLY A 649 -6.20 3.04 10.27
CA GLY A 649 -5.08 2.11 10.30
C GLY A 649 -5.50 0.64 10.37
N PHE A 650 -4.76 -0.23 9.70
CA PHE A 650 -5.05 -1.68 9.59
C PHE A 650 -5.25 -2.39 10.93
N ARG A 651 -4.48 -2.01 11.97
CA ARG A 651 -4.62 -2.61 13.33
C ARG A 651 -5.97 -2.33 13.97
N THR A 652 -6.68 -1.31 13.52
CA THR A 652 -8.02 -0.97 14.03
C THR A 652 -9.02 -2.08 13.74
N LEU A 653 -8.84 -2.86 12.67
CA LEU A 653 -9.67 -4.02 12.38
C LEU A 653 -9.67 -5.08 13.48
N TRP A 654 -8.61 -5.14 14.31
CA TRP A 654 -8.49 -6.05 15.47
C TRP A 654 -8.68 -5.36 16.82
N ARG A 655 -9.18 -4.12 16.81
CA ARG A 655 -9.36 -3.34 18.04
C ARG A 655 -10.48 -3.94 18.89
N GLY A 656 -10.12 -4.40 20.09
CA GLY A 656 -11.01 -5.07 21.02
C GLY A 656 -10.88 -6.60 21.04
N LEU A 657 -10.06 -7.19 20.16
CA LEU A 657 -9.89 -8.66 20.08
C LEU A 657 -9.44 -9.25 21.42
N SER A 658 -8.59 -8.54 22.16
CA SER A 658 -8.13 -8.97 23.49
C SER A 658 -9.28 -9.18 24.49
N SER A 659 -10.40 -8.46 24.35
CA SER A 659 -11.60 -8.66 25.19
C SER A 659 -12.24 -10.02 24.91
N VAL A 660 -12.36 -10.37 23.63
CA VAL A 660 -13.01 -11.61 23.18
C VAL A 660 -12.15 -12.81 23.48
N VAL A 661 -10.83 -12.73 23.24
CA VAL A 661 -9.91 -13.84 23.56
C VAL A 661 -9.91 -14.14 25.06
N LEU A 662 -9.96 -13.09 25.91
CA LEU A 662 -9.98 -13.26 27.36
C LEU A 662 -11.31 -13.82 27.88
N GLY A 663 -12.43 -13.48 27.23
CA GLY A 663 -13.76 -13.96 27.61
C GLY A 663 -14.11 -15.34 27.04
N ALA A 664 -13.73 -15.64 25.79
CA ALA A 664 -14.16 -16.82 25.06
C ALA A 664 -13.68 -18.12 25.73
N GLY A 665 -12.40 -18.22 26.13
CA GLY A 665 -11.87 -19.43 26.76
C GLY A 665 -12.64 -19.84 28.03
N PRO A 666 -12.75 -18.95 29.04
CA PRO A 666 -13.53 -19.23 30.24
C PRO A 666 -15.02 -19.46 29.97
N ALA A 667 -15.63 -18.76 29.01
CA ALA A 667 -17.04 -18.94 28.67
C ALA A 667 -17.32 -20.35 28.13
N HIS A 668 -16.47 -20.86 27.22
CA HIS A 668 -16.58 -22.23 26.71
C HIS A 668 -16.32 -23.28 27.80
N ALA A 669 -15.37 -23.02 28.71
CA ALA A 669 -15.15 -23.89 29.87
C ALA A 669 -16.38 -23.99 30.77
N VAL A 670 -17.05 -22.85 31.04
CA VAL A 670 -18.31 -22.81 31.80
C VAL A 670 -19.44 -23.50 31.03
N TYR A 671 -19.53 -23.31 29.72
CA TYR A 671 -20.52 -23.98 28.88
C TYR A 671 -20.47 -25.51 29.05
N PHE A 672 -19.32 -26.13 28.80
CA PHE A 672 -19.18 -27.58 28.91
C PHE A 672 -19.36 -28.09 30.34
N ALA A 673 -18.86 -27.36 31.34
CA ALA A 673 -19.02 -27.74 32.74
C ALA A 673 -20.50 -27.70 33.19
N SER A 674 -21.23 -26.65 32.81
CA SER A 674 -22.66 -26.50 33.11
C SER A 674 -23.49 -27.52 32.34
N TYR A 675 -23.17 -27.75 31.07
CA TYR A 675 -23.84 -28.76 30.25
C TYR A 675 -23.76 -30.15 30.88
N GLU A 676 -22.55 -30.58 31.23
CA GLU A 676 -22.34 -31.92 31.82
C GLU A 676 -22.96 -32.04 33.21
N ALA A 677 -22.83 -31.01 34.05
CA ALA A 677 -23.40 -31.02 35.40
C ALA A 677 -24.94 -31.12 35.38
N VAL A 678 -25.60 -30.38 34.49
CA VAL A 678 -27.07 -30.41 34.35
C VAL A 678 -27.53 -31.69 33.67
N LYS A 679 -26.79 -32.19 32.67
CA LYS A 679 -27.08 -33.46 32.01
C LYS A 679 -26.99 -34.63 32.99
N HIS A 680 -25.97 -34.65 33.84
CA HIS A 680 -25.81 -35.64 34.91
C HIS A 680 -26.91 -35.52 35.96
N ALA A 681 -27.27 -34.31 36.40
CA ALA A 681 -28.33 -34.09 37.38
C ALA A 681 -29.73 -34.50 36.87
N MET A 682 -29.94 -34.45 35.55
CA MET A 682 -31.20 -34.83 34.89
C MET A 682 -31.28 -36.33 34.54
N GLY A 683 -30.30 -37.15 34.97
CA GLY A 683 -30.25 -38.58 34.65
C GLY A 683 -29.93 -38.89 33.18
N GLY A 684 -29.43 -37.91 32.42
CA GLY A 684 -29.13 -38.06 31.00
C GLY A 684 -27.95 -39.00 30.68
N ASN A 685 -27.22 -39.44 31.72
CA ASN A 685 -26.13 -40.40 31.65
C ASN A 685 -26.51 -41.79 32.21
N ASP A 686 -27.74 -41.99 32.72
CA ASP A 686 -28.19 -43.22 33.38
C ASP A 686 -28.93 -44.20 32.43
N GLY A 687 -29.14 -43.82 31.16
CA GLY A 687 -29.72 -44.68 30.12
C GLY A 687 -28.64 -45.49 29.37
N GLY A 688 -28.95 -46.72 28.97
CA GLY A 688 -28.07 -47.53 28.10
C GLY A 688 -27.69 -46.76 26.83
N LYS A 689 -26.56 -47.13 26.20
CA LYS A 689 -25.86 -46.46 25.08
C LYS A 689 -26.69 -45.99 23.85
N HIS A 690 -28.01 -46.16 23.84
CA HIS A 690 -28.91 -45.80 22.73
C HIS A 690 -30.19 -45.03 23.12
N GLU A 691 -30.37 -44.56 24.37
CA GLU A 691 -31.52 -43.70 24.73
C GLU A 691 -31.16 -42.21 24.68
N HIS A 692 -31.55 -41.53 23.60
CA HIS A 692 -31.47 -40.07 23.53
C HIS A 692 -32.53 -39.45 24.45
N HIS A 693 -32.12 -38.66 25.45
CA HIS A 693 -33.00 -37.85 26.28
C HIS A 693 -33.06 -36.40 25.76
N PRO A 694 -33.90 -36.08 24.75
CA PRO A 694 -33.93 -34.75 24.13
C PRO A 694 -34.29 -33.64 25.12
N LEU A 695 -35.10 -33.94 26.14
CA LEU A 695 -35.44 -32.99 27.20
C LEU A 695 -34.24 -32.68 28.09
N ALA A 696 -33.44 -33.68 28.47
CA ALA A 696 -32.24 -33.48 29.26
C ALA A 696 -31.18 -32.70 28.47
N ALA A 697 -30.99 -33.01 27.19
CA ALA A 697 -30.09 -32.27 26.30
C ALA A 697 -30.52 -30.80 26.12
N ALA A 698 -31.81 -30.55 25.88
CA ALA A 698 -32.35 -29.20 25.71
C ALA A 698 -32.21 -28.34 26.98
N VAL A 699 -32.53 -28.90 28.16
CA VAL A 699 -32.38 -28.21 29.46
C VAL A 699 -30.90 -27.96 29.76
N SER A 700 -30.03 -28.93 29.49
CA SER A 700 -28.58 -28.80 29.68
C SER A 700 -27.98 -27.73 28.77
N GLY A 701 -28.30 -27.74 27.47
CA GLY A 701 -27.88 -26.73 26.50
C GLY A 701 -28.38 -25.32 26.85
N ALA A 702 -29.63 -25.19 27.29
CA ALA A 702 -30.18 -23.90 27.75
C ALA A 702 -29.45 -23.39 29.00
N SER A 703 -29.22 -24.25 29.99
CA SER A 703 -28.50 -23.88 31.21
C SER A 703 -27.04 -23.49 30.96
N ALA A 704 -26.37 -24.21 30.06
CA ALA A 704 -25.00 -23.96 29.64
C ALA A 704 -24.88 -22.63 28.88
N THR A 705 -25.84 -22.35 27.98
CA THR A 705 -25.92 -21.08 27.25
C THR A 705 -26.10 -19.91 28.21
N ILE A 706 -27.00 -20.03 29.19
CA ILE A 706 -27.25 -19.00 30.21
C ILE A 706 -25.97 -18.72 31.02
N ALA A 707 -25.30 -19.76 31.52
CA ALA A 707 -24.09 -19.62 32.33
C ALA A 707 -22.90 -19.05 31.53
N SER A 708 -22.71 -19.52 30.29
CA SER A 708 -21.67 -19.04 29.37
C SER A 708 -21.89 -17.58 28.97
N ASP A 709 -23.12 -17.21 28.58
CA ASP A 709 -23.47 -15.84 28.21
C ASP A 709 -23.29 -14.88 29.40
N ALA A 710 -23.57 -15.31 30.63
CA ALA A 710 -23.35 -14.50 31.83
C ALA A 710 -21.86 -14.13 32.03
N LEU A 711 -20.95 -15.04 31.66
CA LEU A 711 -19.52 -14.77 31.68
C LEU A 711 -19.08 -13.89 30.50
N MET A 712 -19.61 -14.16 29.31
CA MET A 712 -19.19 -13.49 28.08
C MET A 712 -19.71 -12.05 27.98
N ASN A 713 -20.87 -11.74 28.56
CA ASN A 713 -21.55 -10.46 28.36
C ASN A 713 -20.72 -9.21 28.75
N PRO A 714 -19.97 -9.17 29.88
CA PRO A 714 -19.05 -8.06 30.18
C PRO A 714 -17.96 -7.85 29.12
N PHE A 715 -17.40 -8.93 28.58
CA PHE A 715 -16.36 -8.87 27.56
C PHE A 715 -16.93 -8.41 26.21
N ASP A 716 -18.17 -8.79 25.90
CA ASP A 716 -18.93 -8.30 24.75
C ASP A 716 -19.20 -6.79 24.85
N VAL A 717 -19.62 -6.27 26.00
CA VAL A 717 -19.85 -4.82 26.20
C VAL A 717 -18.55 -4.03 25.95
N ILE A 718 -17.41 -4.51 26.48
CA ILE A 718 -16.13 -3.86 26.26
C ILE A 718 -15.70 -3.96 24.79
N LYS A 719 -15.83 -5.14 24.18
CA LYS A 719 -15.54 -5.37 22.75
C LYS A 719 -16.24 -4.34 21.88
N GLN A 720 -17.56 -4.22 22.04
CA GLN A 720 -18.41 -3.36 21.21
C GLN A 720 -18.03 -1.89 21.34
N ARG A 721 -17.72 -1.41 22.56
CA ARG A 721 -17.27 -0.03 22.81
C ARG A 721 -15.88 0.27 22.27
N MET A 722 -15.00 -0.73 22.25
CA MET A 722 -13.68 -0.61 21.63
C MET A 722 -13.75 -0.59 20.10
N GLN A 723 -14.71 -1.30 19.50
CA GLN A 723 -14.93 -1.38 18.05
C GLN A 723 -15.55 -0.11 17.43
N LEU A 724 -16.12 0.80 18.24
CA LEU A 724 -16.70 2.06 17.76
C LEU A 724 -15.68 2.94 17.01
N HIS A 725 -16.14 3.65 15.99
CA HIS A 725 -15.34 4.67 15.30
C HIS A 725 -14.92 5.76 16.29
N GLY A 726 -13.65 6.16 16.26
CA GLY A 726 -13.12 7.18 17.18
C GLY A 726 -13.13 6.77 18.65
N SER A 727 -13.22 5.47 18.96
CA SER A 727 -13.29 4.97 20.34
C SER A 727 -12.17 5.53 21.23
N VAL A 728 -12.56 6.18 22.33
CA VAL A 728 -11.64 6.79 23.32
C VAL A 728 -10.85 5.75 24.13
N TYR A 729 -11.18 4.47 24.02
CA TYR A 729 -10.64 3.41 24.86
C TYR A 729 -9.38 2.76 24.27
N LYS A 730 -8.22 3.05 24.85
CA LYS A 730 -6.92 2.56 24.35
C LYS A 730 -6.61 1.10 24.67
N SER A 731 -7.24 0.53 25.70
CA SER A 731 -7.01 -0.86 26.14
C SER A 731 -8.24 -1.44 26.83
N LEU A 732 -8.29 -2.77 26.96
CA LEU A 732 -9.33 -3.51 27.70
C LEU A 732 -9.52 -2.96 29.12
N GLY A 733 -8.43 -2.85 29.88
CA GLY A 733 -8.47 -2.35 31.26
C GLY A 733 -8.89 -0.88 31.37
N HIS A 734 -8.49 -0.04 30.41
CA HIS A 734 -8.94 1.35 30.35
C HIS A 734 -10.44 1.44 30.07
N CYS A 735 -10.96 0.64 29.14
CA CYS A 735 -12.40 0.57 28.88
C CYS A 735 -13.18 0.10 30.11
N ALA A 736 -12.79 -1.04 30.70
CA ALA A 736 -13.45 -1.61 31.86
C ALA A 736 -13.47 -0.63 33.05
N LYS A 737 -12.33 0.00 33.36
CA LYS A 737 -12.21 0.97 34.46
C LYS A 737 -13.08 2.21 34.23
N THR A 738 -13.11 2.73 33.01
CA THR A 738 -13.90 3.91 32.69
C THR A 738 -15.39 3.60 32.75
N VAL A 739 -15.86 2.52 32.13
CA VAL A 739 -17.28 2.10 32.16
C VAL A 739 -17.74 1.86 33.59
N PHE A 740 -16.95 1.16 34.40
CA PHE A 740 -17.27 0.92 35.81
C PHE A 740 -17.39 2.23 36.61
N ARG A 741 -16.51 3.22 36.35
CA ARG A 741 -16.52 4.51 37.05
C ARG A 741 -17.65 5.44 36.61
N THR A 742 -18.01 5.43 35.33
CA THR A 742 -18.98 6.37 34.78
C THR A 742 -20.42 5.85 34.79
N GLU A 743 -20.60 4.54 34.62
CA GLU A 743 -21.94 3.91 34.46
C GLU A 743 -22.22 2.81 35.48
N GLY A 744 -21.23 2.40 36.28
CA GLY A 744 -21.38 1.36 37.30
C GLY A 744 -21.36 -0.06 36.75
N PHE A 745 -21.56 -1.03 37.66
CA PHE A 745 -21.48 -2.46 37.35
C PHE A 745 -22.61 -2.95 36.43
N THR A 746 -23.81 -2.38 36.56
CA THR A 746 -24.98 -2.78 35.77
C THR A 746 -24.81 -2.53 34.27
N ALA A 747 -23.92 -1.62 33.87
CA ALA A 747 -23.60 -1.36 32.47
C ALA A 747 -22.99 -2.57 31.75
N PHE A 748 -22.30 -3.46 32.47
CA PHE A 748 -21.73 -4.69 31.90
C PHE A 748 -22.76 -5.78 31.63
N TYR A 749 -23.99 -5.64 32.17
CA TYR A 749 -25.06 -6.64 32.07
C TYR A 749 -26.36 -6.09 31.47
N VAL A 750 -26.36 -4.83 31.00
CA VAL A 750 -27.55 -4.19 30.42
C VAL A 750 -28.16 -4.96 29.25
N SER A 751 -27.32 -5.62 28.45
CA SER A 751 -27.74 -6.38 27.28
C SER A 751 -28.01 -7.86 27.56
N TYR A 752 -27.82 -8.33 28.79
CA TYR A 752 -27.87 -9.76 29.09
C TYR A 752 -29.24 -10.39 28.82
N PRO A 753 -30.38 -9.80 29.24
CA PRO A 753 -31.70 -10.34 28.87
C PRO A 753 -31.93 -10.39 27.35
N THR A 754 -31.51 -9.35 26.63
CA THR A 754 -31.58 -9.31 25.16
C THR A 754 -30.70 -10.37 24.51
N THR A 755 -29.54 -10.64 25.10
CA THR A 755 -28.61 -11.66 24.61
C THR A 755 -29.25 -13.04 24.71
N LEU A 756 -29.88 -13.38 25.85
CA LEU A 756 -30.59 -14.65 26.01
C LEU A 756 -31.78 -14.79 25.05
N CYS A 757 -32.56 -13.72 24.87
CA CYS A 757 -33.66 -13.70 23.90
C CYS A 757 -33.18 -13.91 22.46
N MET A 758 -31.90 -13.67 22.17
CA MET A 758 -31.29 -13.87 20.86
C MET A 758 -30.63 -15.24 20.73
N THR A 759 -29.83 -15.66 21.72
CA THR A 759 -29.02 -16.88 21.65
C THR A 759 -29.87 -18.14 21.68
N VAL A 760 -30.92 -18.19 22.51
CA VAL A 760 -31.80 -19.36 22.58
C VAL A 760 -32.52 -19.63 21.24
N PRO A 761 -33.19 -18.64 20.59
CA PRO A 761 -33.76 -18.87 19.26
C PRO A 761 -32.71 -19.11 18.17
N PHE A 762 -31.53 -18.47 18.26
CA PHE A 762 -30.45 -18.68 17.29
C PHE A 762 -30.02 -20.14 17.26
N THR A 763 -29.73 -20.73 18.43
CA THR A 763 -29.31 -22.13 18.56
C THR A 763 -30.39 -23.08 18.04
N ALA A 764 -31.66 -22.87 18.42
CA ALA A 764 -32.77 -23.71 17.95
C ALA A 764 -32.96 -23.65 16.42
N LEU A 765 -32.91 -22.45 15.83
CA LEU A 765 -33.01 -22.26 14.38
C LEU A 765 -31.82 -22.87 13.63
N GLN A 766 -30.62 -22.77 14.20
CA GLN A 766 -29.42 -23.34 13.63
C GLN A 766 -29.50 -24.87 13.58
N PHE A 767 -29.89 -25.53 14.67
CA PHE A 767 -30.05 -27.00 14.70
C PHE A 767 -31.12 -27.47 13.71
N MET A 768 -32.30 -26.84 13.70
CA MET A 768 -33.39 -27.18 12.79
C MET A 768 -32.99 -27.01 11.30
N ALA A 769 -32.30 -25.91 10.97
CA ALA A 769 -31.81 -25.67 9.62
C ALA A 769 -30.69 -26.65 9.24
N TYR A 770 -29.78 -26.94 10.18
CA TYR A 770 -28.68 -27.88 9.97
C TYR A 770 -29.20 -29.29 9.69
N GLU A 771 -30.15 -29.80 10.48
CA GLU A 771 -30.74 -31.11 10.23
C GLU A 771 -31.40 -31.19 8.85
N SER A 772 -32.15 -30.16 8.47
CA SER A 772 -32.86 -30.11 7.19
C SER A 772 -31.89 -30.05 6.00
N ILE A 773 -30.85 -29.23 6.10
CA ILE A 773 -29.84 -29.05 5.05
C ILE A 773 -28.94 -30.30 4.96
N SER A 774 -28.49 -30.83 6.10
CA SER A 774 -27.64 -32.03 6.17
C SER A 774 -28.36 -33.26 5.59
N LYS A 775 -29.64 -33.51 5.94
CA LYS A 775 -30.46 -34.59 5.36
C LYS A 775 -30.60 -34.49 3.84
N THR A 776 -30.63 -33.28 3.30
CA THR A 776 -30.75 -33.02 1.86
C THR A 776 -29.41 -33.20 1.14
N MET A 777 -28.31 -32.76 1.74
CA MET A 777 -26.97 -32.79 1.16
C MET A 777 -26.30 -34.17 1.27
N ASN A 778 -26.61 -34.93 2.33
CA ASN A 778 -26.06 -36.26 2.58
C ASN A 778 -27.16 -37.31 2.75
N PRO A 779 -27.83 -37.72 1.65
CA PRO A 779 -28.85 -38.77 1.68
C PRO A 779 -28.28 -40.16 2.00
N THR A 780 -26.95 -40.33 1.98
CA THR A 780 -26.29 -41.62 2.24
C THR A 780 -26.02 -41.89 3.72
N GLY A 781 -26.18 -40.89 4.59
CA GLY A 781 -25.93 -41.01 6.04
C GLY A 781 -24.46 -41.30 6.41
N ARG A 782 -23.53 -41.22 5.46
CA ARG A 782 -22.10 -41.42 5.70
C ARG A 782 -21.44 -40.12 6.10
N TYR A 783 -20.60 -40.13 7.12
CA TYR A 783 -19.89 -38.93 7.56
C TYR A 783 -19.09 -38.27 6.42
N ASP A 784 -19.37 -36.99 6.16
CA ASP A 784 -18.67 -36.16 5.17
C ASP A 784 -18.34 -34.77 5.75
N PRO A 785 -17.06 -34.48 6.05
CA PRO A 785 -16.61 -33.19 6.58
C PRO A 785 -17.05 -31.98 5.75
N TYR A 786 -17.11 -32.12 4.42
CA TYR A 786 -17.50 -31.03 3.54
C TYR A 786 -18.97 -30.70 3.70
N THR A 787 -19.84 -31.73 3.68
CA THR A 787 -21.27 -31.56 3.94
C THR A 787 -21.53 -30.94 5.31
N HIS A 788 -20.84 -31.39 6.37
CA HIS A 788 -20.96 -30.80 7.70
C HIS A 788 -20.57 -29.31 7.76
N CYS A 789 -19.45 -28.94 7.14
CA CYS A 789 -19.01 -27.54 7.09
C CYS A 789 -19.98 -26.66 6.29
N THR A 790 -20.45 -27.14 5.13
CA THR A 790 -21.38 -26.39 4.27
C THR A 790 -22.77 -26.29 4.87
N ALA A 791 -23.31 -27.38 5.43
CA ALA A 791 -24.62 -27.40 6.05
C ALA A 791 -24.62 -26.57 7.35
N GLY A 792 -23.56 -26.69 8.17
CA GLY A 792 -23.37 -25.89 9.38
C GLY A 792 -23.20 -24.40 9.08
N GLY A 793 -22.45 -24.05 8.04
CA GLY A 793 -22.31 -22.67 7.58
C GLY A 793 -23.64 -22.07 7.11
N LEU A 794 -24.36 -22.76 6.23
CA LEU A 794 -25.67 -22.31 5.72
C LEU A 794 -26.72 -22.19 6.83
N ALA A 795 -26.77 -23.16 7.74
CA ALA A 795 -27.67 -23.14 8.90
C ALA A 795 -27.36 -21.97 9.86
N GLY A 796 -26.08 -21.71 10.13
CA GLY A 796 -25.64 -20.57 10.93
C GLY A 796 -25.99 -19.23 10.25
N GLY A 797 -25.81 -19.12 8.94
CA GLY A 797 -26.22 -17.95 8.16
C GLY A 797 -27.73 -17.69 8.22
N PHE A 798 -28.55 -18.74 8.13
CA PHE A 798 -30.00 -18.68 8.25
C PHE A 798 -30.44 -18.20 9.65
N ALA A 799 -29.92 -18.81 10.71
CA ALA A 799 -30.20 -18.41 12.09
C ALA A 799 -29.74 -16.98 12.40
N ALA A 800 -28.59 -16.57 11.87
CA ALA A 800 -28.07 -15.21 11.98
C ALA A 800 -29.02 -14.19 11.32
N GLY A 801 -29.57 -14.52 10.15
CA GLY A 801 -30.54 -13.68 9.46
C GLY A 801 -31.80 -13.44 10.28
N PHE A 802 -32.40 -14.51 10.79
CA PHE A 802 -33.64 -14.45 11.59
C PHE A 802 -33.48 -13.69 12.91
N THR A 803 -32.34 -13.84 13.57
CA THR A 803 -32.09 -13.18 14.86
C THR A 803 -31.44 -11.79 14.73
N THR A 804 -31.31 -11.25 13.51
CA THR A 804 -30.74 -9.91 13.24
C THR A 804 -31.42 -8.77 14.01
N PRO A 805 -32.76 -8.71 14.10
CA PRO A 805 -33.44 -7.67 14.89
C PRO A 805 -32.99 -7.60 16.35
N LEU A 806 -32.76 -8.74 17.00
CA LEU A 806 -32.34 -8.80 18.40
C LEU A 806 -30.88 -8.42 18.60
N ASP A 807 -30.01 -8.70 17.63
CA ASP A 807 -28.59 -8.33 17.66
C ASP A 807 -28.35 -6.84 17.44
N VAL A 808 -29.20 -6.19 16.62
CA VAL A 808 -29.20 -4.73 16.50
C VAL A 808 -29.58 -4.09 17.85
N ILE A 809 -30.62 -4.62 18.53
CA ILE A 809 -31.02 -4.13 19.85
C ILE A 809 -29.91 -4.39 20.90
N LYS A 810 -29.30 -5.57 20.89
CA LYS A 810 -28.15 -5.92 21.74
C LYS A 810 -27.02 -4.89 21.54
N THR A 811 -26.64 -4.63 20.29
CA THR A 811 -25.55 -3.70 19.96
C THR A 811 -25.84 -2.27 20.39
N LEU A 812 -27.08 -1.80 20.26
CA LEU A 812 -27.51 -0.50 20.78
C LEU A 812 -27.33 -0.41 22.30
N LEU A 813 -27.81 -1.40 23.05
CA LEU A 813 -27.69 -1.43 24.52
C LEU A 813 -26.22 -1.49 24.95
N GLN A 814 -25.37 -2.25 24.25
CA GLN A 814 -23.95 -2.39 24.58
C GLN A 814 -23.13 -1.11 24.30
N THR A 815 -23.57 -0.29 23.34
CA THR A 815 -22.86 0.93 22.91
C THR A 815 -23.45 2.23 23.46
N ARG A 816 -24.58 2.18 24.18
CA ARG A 816 -25.31 3.35 24.74
C ARG A 816 -24.44 4.38 25.46
N GLY A 817 -23.44 3.93 26.22
CA GLY A 817 -22.56 4.81 27.00
C GLY A 817 -21.65 5.72 26.15
N SER A 818 -21.48 5.39 24.87
CA SER A 818 -20.70 6.18 23.90
C SER A 818 -21.57 7.05 22.99
N ALA A 819 -22.89 7.04 23.16
CA ALA A 819 -23.81 7.89 22.40
C ALA A 819 -23.73 9.35 22.86
N THR A 820 -23.75 10.29 21.92
CA THR A 820 -23.76 11.74 22.18
C THR A 820 -25.12 12.21 22.72
N GLU A 821 -26.20 11.57 22.30
CA GLU A 821 -27.57 11.93 22.66
C GLU A 821 -28.00 11.37 24.02
N PRO A 822 -28.62 12.19 24.90
CA PRO A 822 -29.08 11.74 26.22
C PRO A 822 -30.11 10.60 26.17
N GLU A 823 -31.01 10.59 25.18
CA GLU A 823 -32.05 9.56 25.04
C GLU A 823 -31.44 8.18 24.79
N LEU A 824 -30.43 8.10 23.91
CA LEU A 824 -29.70 6.86 23.65
C LEU A 824 -28.87 6.43 24.86
N ARG A 825 -28.28 7.37 25.61
CA ARG A 825 -27.42 7.05 26.77
C ARG A 825 -28.18 6.39 27.92
N ASN A 826 -29.45 6.77 28.10
CA ASN A 826 -30.29 6.33 29.22
C ASN A 826 -31.15 5.09 28.91
N VAL A 827 -31.08 4.53 27.70
CA VAL A 827 -31.87 3.36 27.31
C VAL A 827 -31.51 2.13 28.16
N SER A 828 -32.48 1.51 28.84
CA SER A 828 -32.20 0.47 29.85
C SER A 828 -32.78 -0.91 29.56
N GLY A 829 -33.43 -1.12 28.40
CA GLY A 829 -34.02 -2.43 28.10
C GLY A 829 -34.40 -2.64 26.63
N LEU A 830 -34.70 -3.91 26.31
CA LEU A 830 -35.04 -4.41 24.98
C LEU A 830 -36.14 -3.57 24.31
N TRP A 831 -37.29 -3.40 24.98
CA TRP A 831 -38.46 -2.72 24.42
C TRP A 831 -38.20 -1.24 24.16
N GLN A 832 -37.52 -0.56 25.08
CA GLN A 832 -37.15 0.85 24.91
C GLN A 832 -36.21 1.03 23.71
N ALA A 833 -35.20 0.17 23.59
CA ALA A 833 -34.27 0.20 22.46
C ALA A 833 -34.98 -0.11 21.13
N ALA A 834 -35.89 -1.09 21.10
CA ALA A 834 -36.69 -1.41 19.93
C ALA A 834 -37.60 -0.24 19.50
N THR A 835 -38.24 0.45 20.45
CA THR A 835 -39.05 1.64 20.16
C THR A 835 -38.21 2.78 19.59
N ILE A 836 -36.99 3.01 20.10
CA ILE A 836 -36.08 4.02 19.58
C ILE A 836 -35.68 3.70 18.12
N ILE A 837 -35.30 2.45 17.83
CA ILE A 837 -34.93 2.01 16.47
C ILE A 837 -36.13 2.20 15.52
N LYS A 838 -37.31 1.71 15.90
CA LYS A 838 -38.52 1.82 15.08
C LYS A 838 -38.88 3.27 14.77
N ARG A 839 -38.77 4.16 15.76
CA ARG A 839 -39.12 5.58 15.63
C ARG A 839 -38.11 6.36 14.77
N ARG A 840 -36.81 6.06 14.87
CA ARG A 840 -35.76 6.77 14.10
C ARG A 840 -35.59 6.24 12.69
N ASP A 841 -35.58 4.92 12.54
CA ASP A 841 -35.06 4.24 11.35
C ASP A 841 -36.12 3.34 10.68
N GLY A 842 -37.34 3.32 11.21
CA GLY A 842 -38.41 2.44 10.76
C GLY A 842 -38.09 0.96 10.96
N TYR A 843 -38.83 0.09 10.28
CA TYR A 843 -38.59 -1.36 10.33
C TYR A 843 -37.26 -1.78 9.67
N GLY A 844 -36.72 -0.96 8.74
CA GLY A 844 -35.43 -1.20 8.11
C GLY A 844 -34.25 -1.12 9.09
N GLY A 845 -34.37 -0.36 10.18
CA GLY A 845 -33.33 -0.23 11.21
C GLY A 845 -32.97 -1.56 11.89
N PHE A 846 -33.92 -2.48 12.03
CA PHE A 846 -33.71 -3.80 12.67
C PHE A 846 -32.87 -4.76 11.83
N PHE A 847 -32.63 -4.48 10.55
CA PHE A 847 -31.86 -5.33 9.64
C PHE A 847 -30.50 -4.71 9.27
N ARG A 848 -30.07 -3.67 9.99
CA ARG A 848 -28.73 -3.09 9.82
C ARG A 848 -27.65 -4.12 10.15
N GLY A 849 -26.62 -4.16 9.30
CA GLY A 849 -25.53 -5.12 9.46
C GLY A 849 -25.89 -6.59 9.16
N LEU A 850 -27.06 -6.88 8.56
CA LEU A 850 -27.48 -8.25 8.19
C LEU A 850 -26.42 -8.97 7.34
N LYS A 851 -25.92 -8.30 6.28
CA LYS A 851 -24.90 -8.87 5.38
C LYS A 851 -23.59 -9.24 6.10
N PRO A 852 -22.91 -8.32 6.82
CA PRO A 852 -21.70 -8.69 7.55
C PRO A 852 -21.97 -9.70 8.65
N ARG A 853 -23.16 -9.73 9.27
CA ARG A 853 -23.52 -10.76 10.25
C ARG A 853 -23.54 -12.16 9.63
N ILE A 854 -24.28 -12.35 8.53
CA ILE A 854 -24.33 -13.64 7.82
C ILE A 854 -22.92 -14.08 7.40
N ILE A 855 -22.14 -13.16 6.83
CA ILE A 855 -20.78 -13.43 6.35
C ILE A 855 -19.79 -13.67 7.50
N THR A 856 -20.05 -13.18 8.71
CA THR A 856 -19.26 -13.53 9.90
C THR A 856 -19.60 -14.95 10.34
N THR A 857 -20.88 -15.31 10.37
CA THR A 857 -21.36 -16.59 10.92
C THR A 857 -21.09 -17.79 9.99
N MET A 858 -21.22 -17.65 8.66
CA MET A 858 -21.05 -18.80 7.75
C MET A 858 -19.64 -19.40 7.78
N PRO A 859 -18.53 -18.63 7.72
CA PRO A 859 -17.17 -19.16 7.81
C PRO A 859 -16.77 -19.49 9.26
N SER A 860 -17.36 -18.82 10.25
CA SER A 860 -17.17 -19.10 11.68
C SER A 860 -17.35 -20.58 12.00
N THR A 861 -18.45 -21.18 11.53
CA THR A 861 -18.76 -22.59 11.80
C THR A 861 -17.68 -23.52 11.25
N ALA A 862 -17.18 -23.28 10.03
CA ALA A 862 -16.13 -24.07 9.43
C ALA A 862 -14.81 -23.94 10.19
N ILE A 863 -14.43 -22.72 10.59
CA ILE A 863 -13.20 -22.45 11.35
C ILE A 863 -13.27 -23.09 12.73
N CYS A 864 -14.39 -22.94 13.43
CA CYS A 864 -14.63 -23.51 14.75
C CYS A 864 -14.49 -25.03 14.71
N TRP A 865 -15.14 -25.67 13.72
CA TRP A 865 -15.08 -27.12 13.54
C TRP A 865 -13.68 -27.63 13.19
N SER A 866 -13.01 -27.05 12.19
CA SER A 866 -11.65 -27.44 11.82
C SER A 866 -10.65 -27.24 12.97
N ALA A 867 -10.79 -26.14 13.72
CA ALA A 867 -9.95 -25.88 14.89
C ALA A 867 -10.21 -26.89 16.02
N TYR A 868 -11.47 -27.29 16.22
CA TYR A 868 -11.86 -28.28 17.21
C TYR A 868 -11.33 -29.67 16.87
N GLU A 869 -11.48 -30.14 15.63
CA GLU A 869 -10.94 -31.44 15.18
C GLU A 869 -9.42 -31.49 15.27
N MET A 870 -8.73 -30.40 14.88
CA MET A 870 -7.29 -30.30 14.99
C MET A 870 -6.83 -30.36 16.46
N ALA A 871 -7.52 -29.67 17.36
CA ALA A 871 -7.23 -29.72 18.79
C ALA A 871 -7.49 -31.12 19.38
N LYS A 872 -8.60 -31.76 18.98
CA LYS A 872 -8.90 -33.14 19.38
C LYS A 872 -7.82 -34.12 18.91
N ALA A 873 -7.44 -34.09 17.64
CA ALA A 873 -6.39 -34.94 17.08
C ALA A 873 -5.06 -34.75 17.82
N PHE A 874 -4.71 -33.51 18.16
CA PHE A 874 -3.52 -33.21 18.95
C PHE A 874 -3.57 -33.81 20.37
N PHE A 875 -4.72 -33.74 21.05
CA PHE A 875 -4.87 -34.31 22.40
C PHE A 875 -4.91 -35.85 22.39
N ILE A 876 -5.51 -36.47 21.37
CA ILE A 876 -5.51 -37.93 21.18
C ILE A 876 -4.08 -38.42 20.95
N ALA A 877 -3.37 -37.85 19.97
CA ALA A 877 -1.98 -38.23 19.67
C ALA A 877 -1.04 -38.06 20.89
N ARG A 878 -1.29 -37.06 21.75
CA ARG A 878 -0.53 -36.85 22.98
C ARG A 878 -0.87 -37.84 24.09
N ASN A 879 -2.11 -38.31 24.16
CA ASN A 879 -2.53 -39.34 25.10
C ASN A 879 -2.07 -40.74 24.67
N GLU A 880 -1.96 -41.01 23.36
CA GLU A 880 -1.40 -42.25 22.81
C GLU A 880 0.13 -42.32 22.93
N ALA A 881 0.81 -41.17 22.99
CA ALA A 881 2.25 -41.06 23.21
C ALA A 881 2.68 -41.14 24.69
N ARG A 882 1.74 -41.27 25.62
CA ARG A 882 1.95 -41.45 27.07
C ARG A 882 1.54 -42.86 27.47
#